data_AF-A0A954W9W7-F1
#
_entry.id   AF-A0A954W9W7-F1
#
_cell.length_a   1.000
_cell.length_b   1.000
_cell.length_c   1.000
_cell.angle_alpha   90.00
_cell.angle_beta   90.00
_cell.angle_gamma   90.00
#
_symmetry.space_group_name_H-M   'P 1'
#
loop_
_entity.id
_entity.type
_entity.pdbx_description
1 polymer ?
#
loop_
_entity_poly.entity_id
_entity_poly.type
_entity_poly.pdbx_seq_one_letter_code
_entity_poly.pdbx_strand_id
1 'polypeptide(L)'
;MPRSRNEVLGPLLALAATVALLLGFGWFAADEFKRTWGESTVAEREASPAERSTDERSTEERSTEERPTEEHSAESTESSDPTATQASDEKPPATPNGEGSVAETTQGDLAQQAVEAAAAQVAAAAASSETDDAGDDSTAAQQNDLPWSSAIAADAPSVDWRDLAMRRFDVKRSMPQVETLKDWFEPVVGHAFEIHPTETRLGRCGQIQVNSIGRLRAPLNDDTTLRMELDHHNRVRIHVYCGTVGVTLAYYEHHQYCWAAYATMRKPKDVLPSHAALTSTDGARARRSEVRYGGPLELRYRDGEVILSRGEIALVRAPLPGPPNDVYFQGQVAFPGLELVRTHGFPAVEDSLPLVWESDRPVELEWDKQLAAGAWTETLPDGGMALVAAQPKEKSHVTTPLRPDGICLATMELRDVSPGTGVFFQSTNGRRNEILRFVRNPHSGRTCLVLRGNDDAHEHPCRRLEEDVEPCVGQTVWLRMLFGCATWRWWISVDGRHWAESDLGWWNMPGDIASIGVQHVANRENTRIEVHTVQVRRLDALSSLASDELLTRARAAYDLPNLPAWLDAIEPHKPAGVDDREWRRACAVKTLSVGATRDLSHALLSWLLDDAAERDLPIERQLQLLNEAALIYDVRDDLNLLTQFFGRYHSLGAASLSEGRRPFSTILEPMLTAPVASQQAMRLAEQSLMRGELLQLLDGRRWGEALAFADRLRFLHFDEQFPLVDWAEATARREISTAGQLTAEENAASLDVPVTTVTRLKEDWQHPYVETLNKSTYNMLHELQALLDSGANEDAAKLLTAIEPGSWDGVAP
;
A
#
# COMPACT_ATOMS: atom_id res chain seq x y z
N MET A 1 -70.66 23.85 18.77
CA MET A 1 -69.82 24.00 19.98
C MET A 1 -68.36 24.02 19.54
N PRO A 2 -67.54 24.99 20.00
CA PRO A 2 -66.21 25.23 19.46
C PRO A 2 -65.18 24.25 20.04
N ARG A 3 -64.31 23.69 19.19
CA ARG A 3 -63.14 22.89 19.61
C ARG A 3 -62.09 23.80 20.21
N SER A 4 -61.55 23.40 21.36
CA SER A 4 -60.62 24.18 22.18
C SER A 4 -59.24 24.33 21.53
N ARG A 5 -58.67 25.53 21.64
CA ARG A 5 -57.34 25.97 21.17
C ARG A 5 -56.12 25.19 21.72
N ASN A 6 -56.32 24.14 22.52
CA ASN A 6 -55.23 23.45 23.23
C ASN A 6 -54.67 22.21 22.52
N GLU A 7 -55.26 21.71 21.43
CA GLU A 7 -54.75 20.51 20.74
C GLU A 7 -53.63 20.81 19.72
N VAL A 8 -53.33 22.08 19.44
CA VAL A 8 -52.30 22.47 18.44
C VAL A 8 -51.01 22.98 19.09
N LEU A 9 -51.02 23.38 20.36
CA LEU A 9 -49.84 23.94 21.02
C LEU A 9 -48.82 22.89 21.49
N GLY A 10 -49.25 21.67 21.83
CA GLY A 10 -48.36 20.59 22.30
C GLY A 10 -47.30 20.17 21.27
N PRO A 11 -47.69 19.87 20.01
CA PRO A 11 -46.74 19.46 18.97
C PRO A 11 -45.76 20.56 18.57
N LEU A 12 -46.20 21.83 18.60
CA LEU A 12 -45.35 22.98 18.27
C LEU A 12 -44.31 23.29 19.34
N LEU A 13 -44.65 23.11 20.62
CA LEU A 13 -43.68 23.26 21.72
C LEU A 13 -42.66 22.10 21.74
N ALA A 14 -43.08 20.89 21.40
CA ALA A 14 -42.16 19.75 21.26
C ALA A 14 -41.18 19.96 20.10
N LEU A 15 -41.65 20.46 18.95
CA LEU A 15 -40.79 20.77 17.81
C LEU A 15 -39.79 21.90 18.11
N ALA A 16 -40.22 22.95 18.82
CA ALA A 16 -39.35 24.05 19.22
C ALA A 16 -38.26 23.61 20.22
N ALA A 17 -38.59 22.70 21.15
CA ALA A 17 -37.61 22.13 22.09
C ALA A 17 -36.56 21.26 21.38
N THR A 18 -36.97 20.45 20.39
CA THR A 18 -36.05 19.64 19.58
C THR A 18 -35.11 20.49 18.74
N VAL A 19 -35.61 21.58 18.13
CA VAL A 19 -34.77 22.51 17.36
C VAL A 19 -33.78 23.25 18.27
N ALA A 20 -34.18 23.65 19.47
CA ALA A 20 -33.29 24.28 20.44
C ALA A 20 -32.17 23.32 20.93
N LEU A 21 -32.49 22.04 21.13
CA LEU A 21 -31.52 21.00 21.49
C LEU A 21 -30.49 20.75 20.36
N LEU A 22 -30.94 20.69 19.11
CA LEU A 22 -30.04 20.50 17.96
C LEU A 22 -29.12 21.70 17.73
N LEU A 23 -29.62 22.92 17.94
CA LEU A 23 -28.80 24.14 17.85
C LEU A 23 -27.80 24.25 19.01
N GLY A 24 -28.18 23.79 20.22
CA GLY A 24 -27.26 23.71 21.36
C GLY A 24 -26.12 22.71 21.15
N PHE A 25 -26.41 21.54 20.57
CA PHE A 25 -25.41 20.53 20.22
C PHE A 25 -24.44 21.02 19.13
N GLY A 26 -24.94 21.73 18.12
CA GLY A 26 -24.08 22.31 17.08
C GLY A 26 -23.10 23.36 17.59
N TRP A 27 -23.49 24.12 18.62
CA TRP A 27 -22.64 25.13 19.24
C TRP A 27 -21.55 24.51 20.14
N PHE A 28 -21.90 23.48 20.92
CA PHE A 28 -20.94 22.74 21.76
C PHE A 28 -19.88 22.00 20.92
N ALA A 29 -20.30 21.32 19.84
CA ALA A 29 -19.39 20.61 18.95
C ALA A 29 -18.40 21.56 18.22
N ALA A 30 -18.84 22.78 17.88
CA ALA A 30 -17.97 23.78 17.24
C ALA A 30 -16.96 24.41 18.21
N ASP A 31 -17.31 24.57 19.49
CA ASP A 31 -16.43 25.11 20.52
C ASP A 31 -15.38 24.08 20.96
N GLU A 32 -15.78 22.80 21.05
CA GLU A 32 -14.88 21.68 21.35
C GLU A 32 -13.93 21.39 20.18
N PHE A 33 -14.40 21.50 18.92
CA PHE A 33 -13.53 21.42 17.74
C PHE A 33 -12.50 22.56 17.69
N LYS A 34 -12.85 23.78 18.11
CA LYS A 34 -11.91 24.91 18.20
C LYS A 34 -10.89 24.75 19.34
N ARG A 35 -11.27 24.14 20.47
CA ARG A 35 -10.34 23.87 21.58
C ARG A 35 -9.31 22.79 21.24
N THR A 36 -9.72 21.73 20.56
CA THR A 36 -8.84 20.58 20.29
C THR A 36 -7.85 20.84 19.15
N TRP A 37 -8.15 21.78 18.24
CA TRP A 37 -7.28 22.12 17.10
C TRP A 37 -6.48 23.43 17.27
N GLY A 38 -6.75 24.21 18.32
CA GLY A 38 -6.09 25.51 18.55
C GLY A 38 -4.72 25.45 19.24
N GLU A 39 -4.28 24.30 19.74
CA GLU A 39 -3.09 24.20 20.61
C GLU A 39 -1.91 23.39 20.04
N SER A 40 -1.92 23.01 18.76
CA SER A 40 -0.80 22.27 18.15
C SER A 40 -0.17 22.96 16.94
N THR A 41 0.26 24.21 17.07
CA THR A 41 1.23 24.81 16.15
C THR A 41 2.17 25.78 16.87
N VAL A 42 3.47 25.53 16.69
CA VAL A 42 4.63 26.41 16.96
C VAL A 42 5.09 26.55 18.41
N ALA A 43 6.00 25.66 18.82
CA ALA A 43 7.04 25.98 19.81
C ALA A 43 8.39 25.98 19.08
N GLU A 44 8.72 27.12 18.46
CA GLU A 44 10.07 27.42 17.98
C GLU A 44 11.01 27.59 19.19
N ARG A 45 12.12 26.86 19.15
CA ARG A 45 13.27 27.05 20.03
C ARG A 45 14.03 28.30 19.57
N GLU A 46 13.92 29.39 20.31
CA GLU A 46 14.88 30.49 20.23
C GLU A 46 16.16 30.12 20.99
N ALA A 47 17.29 30.17 20.26
CA ALA A 47 18.60 30.35 20.83
C ALA A 47 18.92 31.85 20.84
N SER A 48 19.31 32.38 21.99
CA SER A 48 20.01 33.67 22.15
C SER A 48 21.38 33.35 22.79
N PRO A 49 22.47 34.09 22.50
CA PRO A 49 22.58 35.49 22.92
C PRO A 49 23.35 36.44 21.97
N ALA A 50 22.96 37.73 21.95
CA ALA A 50 23.84 38.89 22.25
C ALA A 50 23.27 40.24 21.75
N GLU A 51 22.97 41.12 22.73
CA GLU A 51 23.08 42.58 22.80
C GLU A 51 23.15 43.47 21.52
N ARG A 52 22.19 44.41 21.35
CA ARG A 52 22.37 45.89 21.53
C ARG A 52 21.22 46.75 20.94
N SER A 53 20.71 47.65 21.80
CA SER A 53 20.22 49.04 21.58
C SER A 53 19.21 49.35 20.44
N THR A 54 17.93 49.56 20.74
CA THR A 54 17.21 50.87 20.90
C THR A 54 17.07 51.74 19.64
N ASP A 55 15.82 51.92 19.19
CA ASP A 55 15.15 53.20 18.81
C ASP A 55 13.85 52.85 18.05
N GLU A 56 12.66 53.05 18.62
CA GLU A 56 11.81 54.27 18.65
C GLU A 56 10.90 54.49 17.42
N ARG A 57 9.60 54.72 17.73
CA ARG A 57 8.52 55.38 16.94
C ARG A 57 7.90 54.60 15.77
N SER A 58 6.60 54.65 15.49
CA SER A 58 5.48 55.43 16.02
C SER A 58 4.14 54.84 15.53
N THR A 59 3.11 55.11 16.33
CA THR A 59 1.66 54.88 16.23
C THR A 59 0.91 55.59 15.07
N GLU A 60 -0.35 55.15 14.92
CA GLU A 60 -1.58 55.80 14.39
C GLU A 60 -2.12 55.16 13.10
N GLU A 61 -3.20 54.36 13.13
CA GLU A 61 -4.63 54.63 13.36
C GLU A 61 -5.39 55.29 12.20
N ARG A 62 -6.66 54.86 12.07
CA ARG A 62 -7.78 55.31 11.20
C ARG A 62 -7.81 54.82 9.75
N SER A 63 -8.94 54.49 9.13
CA SER A 63 -10.34 54.13 9.45
C SER A 63 -11.11 54.28 8.13
N THR A 64 -12.02 53.35 7.79
CA THR A 64 -13.29 53.55 7.02
C THR A 64 -13.23 54.24 5.63
N GLU A 65 -14.02 54.00 4.60
CA GLU A 65 -15.38 53.48 4.41
C GLU A 65 -15.60 53.34 2.88
N GLU A 66 -16.47 52.39 2.50
CA GLU A 66 -17.49 52.44 1.43
C GLU A 66 -17.20 52.84 -0.05
N ARG A 67 -17.47 51.85 -0.92
CA ARG A 67 -18.15 51.80 -2.27
C ARG A 67 -18.94 53.06 -2.72
N PRO A 68 -19.33 53.25 -4.03
CA PRO A 68 -19.75 52.21 -5.00
C PRO A 68 -19.49 52.50 -6.53
N THR A 69 -19.92 51.53 -7.40
CA THR A 69 -20.47 51.62 -8.81
C THR A 69 -19.76 52.50 -9.87
N GLU A 70 -19.63 52.16 -11.15
CA GLU A 70 -20.60 51.62 -12.11
C GLU A 70 -19.91 51.31 -13.47
N GLU A 71 -20.68 50.70 -14.37
CA GLU A 71 -20.42 50.18 -15.72
C GLU A 71 -19.75 51.13 -16.77
N HIS A 72 -19.01 50.55 -17.74
CA HIS A 72 -19.26 50.76 -19.19
C HIS A 72 -18.40 49.90 -20.14
N SER A 73 -19.11 49.08 -20.91
CA SER A 73 -19.06 48.82 -22.38
C SER A 73 -17.79 48.96 -23.23
N ALA A 74 -17.51 47.84 -23.94
CA ALA A 74 -17.34 47.68 -25.40
C ALA A 74 -16.23 48.42 -26.22
N GLU A 75 -15.24 47.62 -26.64
CA GLU A 75 -14.91 47.24 -28.03
C GLU A 75 -14.48 48.28 -29.11
N SER A 76 -13.27 48.03 -29.65
CA SER A 76 -12.73 48.34 -31.01
C SER A 76 -12.54 49.83 -31.40
N THR A 77 -11.44 50.30 -32.00
CA THR A 77 -10.81 49.85 -33.26
C THR A 77 -9.46 50.57 -33.50
N GLU A 78 -8.52 49.85 -34.13
CA GLU A 78 -7.52 50.29 -35.15
C GLU A 78 -6.40 51.34 -34.92
N SER A 79 -5.19 50.86 -35.30
CA SER A 79 -4.19 51.51 -36.16
C SER A 79 -3.16 52.49 -35.55
N SER A 80 -1.89 52.07 -35.52
CA SER A 80 -0.79 52.79 -36.21
C SER A 80 0.55 52.03 -36.13
N ASP A 81 1.05 51.67 -37.30
CA ASP A 81 2.48 51.50 -37.65
C ASP A 81 3.22 52.86 -37.52
N PRO A 82 4.58 52.98 -37.45
CA PRO A 82 5.48 52.42 -38.49
C PRO A 82 6.93 52.07 -38.08
N THR A 83 7.67 51.35 -38.95
CA THR A 83 8.85 51.85 -39.71
C THR A 83 9.85 50.73 -40.05
N ALA A 84 10.28 50.76 -41.32
CA ALA A 84 11.12 49.81 -42.07
C ALA A 84 12.64 49.86 -41.80
N THR A 85 13.39 48.86 -42.30
CA THR A 85 14.63 48.90 -43.14
C THR A 85 15.01 47.44 -43.51
N GLN A 86 14.82 46.93 -44.75
CA GLN A 86 15.82 46.70 -45.85
C GLN A 86 17.22 46.21 -45.38
N ALA A 87 18.01 45.32 -45.99
CA ALA A 87 18.09 44.46 -47.18
C ALA A 87 19.12 43.35 -46.78
N SER A 88 19.40 42.22 -47.43
CA SER A 88 19.67 41.96 -48.84
C SER A 88 19.85 40.44 -49.06
N ASP A 89 19.44 39.99 -50.25
CA ASP A 89 19.67 38.68 -50.87
C ASP A 89 21.16 38.32 -51.06
N GLU A 90 21.49 37.02 -50.89
CA GLU A 90 22.46 36.34 -51.76
C GLU A 90 22.19 34.82 -51.81
N LYS A 91 21.82 34.34 -53.01
CA LYS A 91 21.85 32.94 -53.51
C LYS A 91 23.10 32.88 -54.44
N PRO A 92 23.74 31.74 -54.83
CA PRO A 92 23.24 30.35 -54.99
C PRO A 92 24.37 29.28 -54.76
N PRO A 93 24.43 28.05 -55.37
CA PRO A 93 23.48 27.19 -56.09
C PRO A 93 23.42 25.70 -55.62
N ALA A 94 22.48 24.94 -56.22
CA ALA A 94 22.41 23.45 -56.29
C ALA A 94 23.59 22.88 -57.11
N THR A 95 24.04 21.60 -57.12
CA THR A 95 23.69 20.20 -56.74
C THR A 95 25.04 19.41 -56.79
N PRO A 96 25.25 18.06 -56.62
CA PRO A 96 24.33 16.91 -56.72
C PRO A 96 24.51 15.77 -55.67
N ASN A 97 23.65 14.76 -55.80
CA ASN A 97 23.64 13.42 -55.20
C ASN A 97 25.00 12.82 -54.80
N GLY A 98 25.03 12.26 -53.58
CA GLY A 98 25.97 11.24 -53.15
C GLY A 98 25.27 10.32 -52.15
N GLU A 99 24.89 9.14 -52.61
CA GLU A 99 24.45 8.01 -51.78
C GLU A 99 25.57 7.65 -50.80
N GLY A 100 25.30 7.77 -49.51
CA GLY A 100 26.19 7.40 -48.42
C GLY A 100 25.34 6.89 -47.26
N SER A 101 25.00 5.60 -47.33
CA SER A 101 24.38 4.84 -46.25
C SER A 101 25.32 4.82 -45.04
N VAL A 102 25.07 5.72 -44.07
CA VAL A 102 25.62 5.60 -42.72
C VAL A 102 24.58 4.83 -41.91
N ALA A 103 24.92 3.58 -41.57
CA ALA A 103 24.11 2.76 -40.69
C ALA A 103 24.12 3.38 -39.28
N GLU A 104 23.03 4.07 -38.93
CA GLU A 104 22.68 4.40 -37.56
C GLU A 104 22.35 3.08 -36.84
N THR A 105 23.32 2.57 -36.10
CA THR A 105 23.11 1.42 -35.21
C THR A 105 22.25 1.92 -34.04
N THR A 106 21.02 1.42 -33.98
CA THR A 106 20.01 1.83 -33.00
C THR A 106 20.43 1.38 -31.61
N GLN A 107 20.36 2.27 -30.62
CA GLN A 107 20.75 2.03 -29.22
C GLN A 107 20.01 0.86 -28.53
N GLY A 108 18.92 0.35 -29.14
CA GLY A 108 18.20 -0.84 -28.70
C GLY A 108 19.01 -2.14 -28.86
N ASP A 109 19.86 -2.25 -29.88
CA ASP A 109 20.74 -3.42 -30.04
C ASP A 109 21.81 -3.46 -28.95
N LEU A 110 22.27 -2.32 -28.43
CA LEU A 110 23.31 -2.27 -27.40
C LEU A 110 22.81 -2.68 -26.01
N ALA A 111 21.53 -2.51 -25.69
CA ALA A 111 20.98 -2.91 -24.39
C ALA A 111 20.68 -4.41 -24.34
N GLN A 112 20.14 -4.98 -25.42
CA GLN A 112 19.93 -6.43 -25.53
C GLN A 112 21.26 -7.16 -25.75
N GLN A 113 22.20 -6.60 -26.54
CA GLN A 113 23.58 -7.09 -26.61
C GLN A 113 24.33 -6.90 -25.29
N ALA A 114 24.01 -5.91 -24.44
CA ALA A 114 24.62 -5.79 -23.12
C ALA A 114 24.10 -6.85 -22.13
N VAL A 115 22.83 -7.25 -22.22
CA VAL A 115 22.26 -8.35 -21.43
C VAL A 115 22.81 -9.70 -21.90
N GLU A 116 22.90 -9.92 -23.22
CA GLU A 116 23.52 -11.12 -23.79
C GLU A 116 25.04 -11.16 -23.59
N ALA A 117 25.73 -10.01 -23.65
CA ALA A 117 27.16 -9.92 -23.36
C ALA A 117 27.47 -10.04 -21.87
N ALA A 118 26.58 -9.58 -20.98
CA ALA A 118 26.70 -9.82 -19.54
C ALA A 118 26.47 -11.29 -19.20
N ALA A 119 25.47 -11.94 -19.82
CA ALA A 119 25.27 -13.39 -19.70
C ALA A 119 26.46 -14.20 -20.27
N ALA A 120 27.04 -13.75 -21.39
CA ALA A 120 28.25 -14.35 -21.97
C ALA A 120 29.51 -14.08 -21.13
N GLN A 121 29.64 -12.92 -20.47
CA GLN A 121 30.73 -12.63 -19.54
C GLN A 121 30.62 -13.44 -18.24
N VAL A 122 29.40 -13.70 -17.74
CA VAL A 122 29.16 -14.58 -16.60
C VAL A 122 29.49 -16.04 -16.97
N ALA A 123 29.15 -16.49 -18.17
CA ALA A 123 29.54 -17.81 -18.68
C ALA A 123 31.06 -17.94 -18.92
N ALA A 124 31.74 -16.88 -19.38
CA ALA A 124 33.19 -16.86 -19.60
C ALA A 124 33.99 -16.77 -18.28
N ALA A 125 33.46 -16.07 -17.27
CA ALA A 125 34.03 -16.03 -15.92
C ALA A 125 33.90 -17.38 -15.20
N ALA A 126 32.80 -18.11 -15.43
CA ALA A 126 32.63 -19.47 -14.91
C ALA A 126 33.59 -20.49 -15.57
N ALA A 127 33.97 -20.28 -16.83
CA ALA A 127 34.84 -21.20 -17.58
C ALA A 127 36.36 -20.97 -17.39
N SER A 128 36.77 -19.90 -16.70
CA SER A 128 38.19 -19.51 -16.55
C SER A 128 38.79 -19.85 -15.18
N SER A 129 38.16 -20.75 -14.42
CA SER A 129 38.56 -21.11 -13.04
C SER A 129 39.14 -22.52 -12.91
N GLU A 130 39.84 -23.01 -13.92
CA GLU A 130 40.68 -24.21 -13.80
C GLU A 130 41.97 -24.04 -14.61
N THR A 131 43.07 -23.64 -13.94
CA THR A 131 44.44 -24.20 -14.03
C THR A 131 45.50 -23.20 -13.52
N ASP A 132 46.49 -23.75 -12.80
CA ASP A 132 47.82 -23.22 -12.44
C ASP A 132 47.88 -22.13 -11.33
N ASP A 133 48.72 -22.18 -10.30
CA ASP A 133 49.82 -23.08 -9.92
C ASP A 133 50.12 -22.88 -8.41
N ALA A 134 50.84 -23.83 -7.83
CA ALA A 134 51.24 -23.93 -6.44
C ALA A 134 52.31 -22.90 -6.02
N GLY A 135 52.22 -22.49 -4.74
CA GLY A 135 53.35 -22.02 -3.93
C GLY A 135 53.41 -20.52 -3.66
N ASP A 136 53.01 -20.08 -2.47
CA ASP A 136 53.99 -19.73 -1.42
C ASP A 136 53.25 -19.59 -0.08
N ASP A 137 53.85 -20.18 0.94
CA ASP A 137 53.34 -20.29 2.30
C ASP A 137 53.76 -19.04 3.09
N SER A 138 53.03 -18.71 4.17
CA SER A 138 53.38 -17.68 5.16
C SER A 138 53.13 -16.20 4.78
N THR A 139 51.86 -15.80 4.80
CA THR A 139 51.42 -14.69 5.68
C THR A 139 50.00 -14.97 6.16
N ALA A 140 49.87 -15.75 7.24
CA ALA A 140 48.65 -15.84 8.02
C ALA A 140 48.42 -14.48 8.71
N ALA A 141 47.87 -13.53 7.95
CA ALA A 141 47.25 -12.35 8.48
C ALA A 141 46.13 -12.80 9.41
N GLN A 142 46.07 -12.21 10.61
CA GLN A 142 44.90 -12.28 11.47
C GLN A 142 43.68 -11.84 10.66
N GLN A 143 42.94 -12.80 10.12
CA GLN A 143 41.57 -12.59 9.70
C GLN A 143 40.83 -12.22 10.98
N ASN A 144 40.57 -10.93 11.17
CA ASN A 144 39.53 -10.52 12.10
C ASN A 144 38.27 -11.29 11.68
N ASP A 145 37.79 -12.17 12.54
CA ASP A 145 36.52 -12.87 12.35
C ASP A 145 35.41 -11.81 12.24
N LEU A 146 35.10 -11.42 10.99
CA LEU A 146 34.01 -10.47 10.72
C LEU A 146 32.70 -11.05 11.29
N PRO A 147 31.78 -10.20 11.77
CA PRO A 147 30.57 -10.65 12.47
C PRO A 147 29.68 -11.65 11.70
N TRP A 148 29.76 -11.68 10.38
CA TRP A 148 28.97 -12.57 9.50
C TRP A 148 29.77 -13.72 8.90
N SER A 149 31.07 -13.86 9.19
CA SER A 149 31.92 -14.90 8.59
C SER A 149 31.39 -16.32 8.82
N SER A 150 30.82 -16.59 9.99
CA SER A 150 30.22 -17.88 10.33
C SER A 150 28.95 -18.17 9.52
N ALA A 151 28.19 -17.15 9.12
CA ALA A 151 26.98 -17.32 8.33
C ALA A 151 27.30 -17.62 6.87
N ILE A 152 28.43 -17.18 6.33
CA ILE A 152 28.81 -17.41 4.93
C ILE A 152 29.69 -18.67 4.74
N ALA A 153 30.05 -19.34 5.83
CA ALA A 153 30.81 -20.58 5.77
C ALA A 153 30.01 -21.67 5.03
N ALA A 154 30.69 -22.48 4.23
CA ALA A 154 30.05 -23.49 3.37
C ALA A 154 29.21 -24.51 4.16
N ASP A 155 29.65 -24.83 5.38
CA ASP A 155 29.04 -25.76 6.33
C ASP A 155 28.07 -25.08 7.32
N ALA A 156 27.86 -23.76 7.21
CA ALA A 156 26.94 -23.04 8.08
C ALA A 156 25.51 -23.57 7.91
N PRO A 157 24.79 -23.86 9.01
CA PRO A 157 23.44 -24.39 8.95
C PRO A 157 22.48 -23.37 8.33
N SER A 158 21.61 -23.84 7.44
CA SER A 158 20.50 -23.05 6.90
C SER A 158 19.24 -23.27 7.74
N VAL A 159 18.54 -22.19 8.06
CA VAL A 159 17.32 -22.18 8.87
C VAL A 159 16.11 -21.99 7.95
N ASP A 160 14.97 -22.63 8.25
CA ASP A 160 13.72 -22.33 7.54
C ASP A 160 13.35 -20.87 7.82
N TRP A 161 13.00 -20.11 6.78
CA TRP A 161 12.64 -18.71 6.93
C TRP A 161 11.48 -18.49 7.93
N ARG A 162 10.56 -19.45 8.08
CA ARG A 162 9.44 -19.35 9.03
C ARG A 162 9.89 -19.33 10.48
N ASP A 163 10.92 -20.10 10.81
CA ASP A 163 11.50 -20.13 12.15
C ASP A 163 12.23 -18.83 12.48
N LEU A 164 12.66 -18.11 11.44
CA LEU A 164 13.38 -16.84 11.56
C LEU A 164 12.45 -15.63 11.58
N ALA A 165 11.36 -15.66 10.79
CA ALA A 165 10.50 -14.53 10.49
C ALA A 165 10.06 -13.73 11.73
N MET A 166 9.63 -14.43 12.78
CA MET A 166 9.11 -13.82 14.01
C MET A 166 10.17 -13.64 15.11
N ARG A 167 11.41 -14.08 14.89
CA ARG A 167 12.48 -14.06 15.91
C ARG A 167 12.95 -12.63 16.14
N ARG A 168 12.77 -12.10 17.34
CA ARG A 168 13.25 -10.74 17.70
C ARG A 168 14.76 -10.73 17.99
N PHE A 169 15.38 -9.56 17.95
CA PHE A 169 16.73 -9.38 18.50
C PHE A 169 16.67 -9.28 20.02
N ASP A 170 17.64 -9.90 20.70
CA ASP A 170 17.89 -9.66 22.12
C ASP A 170 18.65 -8.33 22.27
N VAL A 171 17.89 -7.23 22.28
CA VAL A 171 18.42 -5.87 22.45
C VAL A 171 19.00 -5.62 23.84
N LYS A 172 18.80 -6.54 24.81
CA LYS A 172 19.35 -6.41 26.17
C LYS A 172 20.74 -7.01 26.28
N ARG A 173 21.04 -8.07 25.53
CA ARG A 173 22.37 -8.71 25.53
C ARG A 173 23.41 -7.85 24.85
N SER A 174 23.14 -7.41 23.62
CA SER A 174 24.09 -6.62 22.85
C SER A 174 23.43 -5.96 21.65
N MET A 175 23.47 -4.63 21.60
CA MET A 175 23.14 -3.87 20.40
C MET A 175 24.43 -3.53 19.64
N PRO A 176 24.42 -3.55 18.29
CA PRO A 176 25.55 -3.10 17.47
C PRO A 176 26.02 -1.70 17.87
N GLN A 177 27.28 -1.61 18.30
CA GLN A 177 27.91 -0.33 18.63
C GLN A 177 28.64 0.24 17.41
N VAL A 178 29.17 1.46 17.54
CA VAL A 178 29.91 2.16 16.47
C VAL A 178 31.00 1.27 15.86
N GLU A 179 31.81 0.61 16.68
CA GLU A 179 32.90 -0.25 16.18
C GLU A 179 32.36 -1.49 15.47
N THR A 180 31.29 -2.11 15.99
CA THR A 180 30.60 -3.20 15.30
C THR A 180 30.14 -2.77 13.92
N LEU A 181 29.51 -1.60 13.79
CA LEU A 181 29.04 -1.09 12.49
C LEU A 181 30.20 -0.77 11.53
N LYS A 182 31.38 -0.39 12.01
CA LYS A 182 32.58 -0.22 11.16
C LYS A 182 33.12 -1.54 10.63
N ASP A 183 32.83 -2.66 11.28
CA ASP A 183 33.07 -3.96 10.69
C ASP A 183 32.09 -4.17 9.55
N TRP A 184 30.78 -3.98 9.77
CA TRP A 184 29.71 -4.18 8.77
C TRP A 184 29.77 -3.27 7.54
N PHE A 185 30.26 -2.05 7.69
CA PHE A 185 30.21 -1.03 6.65
C PHE A 185 31.59 -0.48 6.32
N GLU A 186 31.82 -0.20 5.03
CA GLU A 186 32.99 0.56 4.57
C GLU A 186 32.60 1.92 3.99
N PRO A 187 33.49 2.93 4.14
CA PRO A 187 33.29 4.23 3.52
C PRO A 187 33.32 4.11 2.00
N VAL A 188 32.53 4.96 1.34
CA VAL A 188 32.45 5.01 -0.11
C VAL A 188 33.20 6.23 -0.63
N VAL A 189 34.11 6.03 -1.60
CA VAL A 189 34.94 7.11 -2.16
C VAL A 189 34.05 8.22 -2.72
N GLY A 190 34.31 9.47 -2.31
CA GLY A 190 33.56 10.64 -2.75
C GLY A 190 32.28 10.91 -1.97
N HIS A 191 31.94 10.09 -0.98
CA HIS A 191 30.76 10.28 -0.13
C HIS A 191 31.16 10.37 1.34
N ALA A 192 30.39 11.15 2.12
CA ALA A 192 30.55 11.18 3.56
C ALA A 192 30.14 9.83 4.15
N PHE A 193 30.87 9.38 5.18
CA PHE A 193 30.52 8.19 5.93
C PHE A 193 30.90 8.38 7.40
N GLU A 194 29.89 8.66 8.22
CA GLU A 194 30.04 8.83 9.66
C GLU A 194 29.09 7.91 10.42
N ILE A 195 29.63 7.25 11.46
CA ILE A 195 28.87 6.46 12.42
C ILE A 195 29.03 7.10 13.80
N HIS A 196 27.92 7.44 14.44
CA HIS A 196 27.91 7.99 15.81
C HIS A 196 27.08 7.10 16.74
N PRO A 197 27.36 7.11 18.06
CA PRO A 197 26.46 6.50 19.02
C PRO A 197 25.17 7.32 19.10
N THR A 198 24.03 6.65 19.23
CA THR A 198 22.72 7.29 19.39
C THR A 198 21.89 6.55 20.44
N GLU A 199 20.98 7.26 21.09
CA GLU A 199 20.02 6.65 22.01
C GLU A 199 18.73 6.36 21.22
N THR A 200 18.26 5.11 21.27
CA THR A 200 17.00 4.69 20.66
C THR A 200 16.02 4.27 21.74
N ARG A 201 14.76 3.98 21.38
CA ARG A 201 13.79 3.42 22.33
C ARG A 201 14.15 2.01 22.83
N LEU A 202 15.04 1.31 22.12
CA LEU A 202 15.56 -0.01 22.49
C LEU A 202 16.89 0.08 23.27
N GLY A 203 17.45 1.30 23.35
CA GLY A 203 18.68 1.65 24.06
C GLY A 203 19.78 2.15 23.12
N ARG A 204 21.01 2.26 23.66
CA ARG A 204 22.15 2.85 22.96
C ARG A 204 22.78 1.93 21.89
N CYS A 205 22.85 2.40 20.65
CA CYS A 205 23.45 1.68 19.52
C CYS A 205 24.21 2.61 18.56
N GLY A 206 24.79 2.05 17.50
CA GLY A 206 25.41 2.80 16.41
C GLY A 206 24.39 3.30 15.38
N GLN A 207 24.67 4.45 14.78
CA GLN A 207 23.85 5.09 13.75
C GLN A 207 24.70 5.65 12.62
N ILE A 208 24.31 5.37 11.37
CA ILE A 208 24.81 6.07 10.18
C ILE A 208 24.15 7.45 10.15
N GLN A 209 24.95 8.50 9.94
CA GLN A 209 24.49 9.89 9.97
C GLN A 209 23.71 10.32 8.72
N VAL A 210 22.97 11.43 8.87
CA VAL A 210 22.31 12.12 7.75
C VAL A 210 23.34 12.40 6.64
N ASN A 211 22.92 12.23 5.39
CA ASN A 211 23.75 12.41 4.19
C ASN A 211 25.00 11.51 4.09
N SER A 212 25.12 10.50 4.95
CA SER A 212 26.17 9.49 4.82
C SER A 212 25.76 8.35 3.90
N ILE A 213 26.76 7.72 3.27
CA ILE A 213 26.60 6.48 2.50
C ILE A 213 27.65 5.46 2.96
N GLY A 214 27.18 4.32 3.43
CA GLY A 214 28.03 3.17 3.77
C GLY A 214 27.78 2.00 2.83
N ARG A 215 28.84 1.34 2.37
CA ARG A 215 28.72 0.06 1.63
C ARG A 215 28.74 -1.09 2.62
N LEU A 216 27.76 -1.97 2.54
CA LEU A 216 27.72 -3.21 3.30
C LEU A 216 28.85 -4.13 2.84
N ARG A 217 29.66 -4.62 3.78
CA ARG A 217 30.73 -5.59 3.48
C ARG A 217 30.24 -7.03 3.40
N ALA A 218 29.16 -7.34 4.11
CA ALA A 218 28.56 -8.68 4.11
C ALA A 218 27.98 -9.00 2.72
N PRO A 219 28.35 -10.14 2.11
CA PRO A 219 27.78 -10.53 0.82
C PRO A 219 26.33 -10.97 1.01
N LEU A 220 25.44 -10.51 0.12
CA LEU A 220 24.03 -10.90 0.11
C LEU A 220 23.82 -11.96 -0.99
N ASN A 221 24.15 -13.21 -0.65
CA ASN A 221 23.95 -14.38 -1.51
C ASN A 221 22.48 -14.84 -1.50
N ASP A 222 22.12 -15.68 -2.48
CA ASP A 222 20.77 -16.23 -2.68
C ASP A 222 20.20 -16.98 -1.46
N ASP A 223 21.08 -17.60 -0.66
CA ASP A 223 20.77 -18.36 0.54
C ASP A 223 21.00 -17.58 1.84
N THR A 224 21.24 -16.28 1.77
CA THR A 224 21.47 -15.43 2.96
C THR A 224 20.33 -14.45 3.17
N THR A 225 20.13 -14.04 4.42
CA THR A 225 19.18 -13.02 4.81
C THR A 225 19.85 -12.05 5.78
N LEU A 226 19.89 -10.78 5.38
CA LEU A 226 20.33 -9.69 6.24
C LEU A 226 19.14 -9.26 7.08
N ARG A 227 19.23 -9.47 8.39
CA ARG A 227 18.21 -9.07 9.34
C ARG A 227 18.66 -7.80 10.04
N MET A 228 17.75 -6.85 10.14
CA MET A 228 18.03 -5.52 10.63
C MET A 228 16.86 -5.03 11.47
N GLU A 229 17.10 -4.67 12.73
CA GLU A 229 16.15 -3.84 13.46
C GLU A 229 16.60 -2.40 13.31
N LEU A 230 15.69 -1.55 12.82
CA LEU A 230 15.99 -0.17 12.43
C LEU A 230 15.26 0.81 13.35
N ASP A 231 15.94 1.89 13.71
CA ASP A 231 15.35 3.08 14.33
C ASP A 231 15.88 4.35 13.62
N HIS A 232 15.20 5.49 13.82
CA HIS A 232 15.55 6.77 13.18
C HIS A 232 15.76 6.68 11.65
N HIS A 233 15.00 5.81 10.97
CA HIS A 233 15.22 5.41 9.57
C HIS A 233 14.37 6.19 8.56
N ASN A 234 13.92 7.40 8.92
CA ASN A 234 13.13 8.23 8.01
C ASN A 234 13.97 8.57 6.76
N ARG A 235 13.42 8.34 5.57
CA ARG A 235 14.08 8.53 4.27
C ARG A 235 15.35 7.71 4.08
N VAL A 236 15.52 6.60 4.81
CA VAL A 236 16.59 5.64 4.52
C VAL A 236 16.38 5.08 3.11
N ARG A 237 17.49 4.93 2.37
CA ARG A 237 17.51 4.21 1.10
C ARG A 237 18.54 3.10 1.14
N ILE A 238 18.16 1.96 0.57
CA ILE A 238 19.03 0.80 0.41
C ILE A 238 19.18 0.57 -1.10
N HIS A 239 20.39 0.77 -1.62
CA HIS A 239 20.70 0.55 -3.03
C HIS A 239 21.38 -0.80 -3.19
N VAL A 240 20.78 -1.71 -3.95
CA VAL A 240 21.25 -3.09 -4.16
C VAL A 240 21.56 -3.25 -5.64
N TYR A 241 22.83 -3.44 -6.02
CA TYR A 241 23.27 -3.49 -7.41
C TYR A 241 23.85 -4.84 -7.80
N CYS A 242 23.55 -5.26 -9.03
CA CYS A 242 24.25 -6.28 -9.80
C CYS A 242 24.90 -5.57 -11.00
N GLY A 243 26.16 -5.13 -10.82
CA GLY A 243 26.85 -4.33 -11.82
C GLY A 243 26.27 -2.91 -11.90
N THR A 244 25.72 -2.51 -13.05
CA THR A 244 25.10 -1.19 -13.24
C THR A 244 23.59 -1.18 -13.06
N VAL A 245 22.96 -2.36 -13.00
CA VAL A 245 21.51 -2.53 -12.76
C VAL A 245 21.31 -2.79 -11.27
N GLY A 246 20.27 -2.21 -10.69
CA GLY A 246 20.00 -2.38 -9.26
C GLY A 246 18.57 -2.10 -8.86
N VAL A 247 18.30 -2.29 -7.57
CA VAL A 247 17.06 -1.95 -6.89
C VAL A 247 17.37 -0.91 -5.83
N THR A 248 16.59 0.15 -5.77
CA THR A 248 16.60 1.08 -4.64
C THR A 248 15.33 0.89 -3.82
N LEU A 249 15.49 0.49 -2.56
CA LEU A 249 14.42 0.46 -1.56
C LEU A 249 14.42 1.80 -0.81
N ALA A 250 13.27 2.43 -0.66
CA ALA A 250 13.12 3.72 0.01
C ALA A 250 11.97 3.68 1.01
N TYR A 251 12.20 4.25 2.20
CA TYR A 251 11.18 4.37 3.24
C TYR A 251 10.66 5.81 3.35
N TYR A 252 9.33 5.95 3.37
CA TYR A 252 8.63 7.24 3.40
C TYR A 252 7.67 7.31 4.59
N GLU A 253 8.12 7.95 5.67
CA GLU A 253 7.31 8.13 6.89
C GLU A 253 6.02 8.92 6.60
N HIS A 254 6.14 10.02 5.86
CA HIS A 254 5.00 10.90 5.53
C HIS A 254 4.03 10.29 4.51
N HIS A 255 4.43 9.23 3.82
CA HIS A 255 3.57 8.47 2.91
C HIS A 255 3.02 7.24 3.64
N GLN A 256 2.38 7.44 4.78
CA GLN A 256 1.78 6.35 5.58
C GLN A 256 2.77 5.25 5.99
N TYR A 257 4.03 5.61 6.29
CA TYR A 257 5.08 4.65 6.65
C TYR A 257 5.36 3.62 5.54
N CYS A 258 5.31 4.05 4.27
CA CYS A 258 5.42 3.19 3.10
C CYS A 258 6.87 2.86 2.74
N TRP A 259 7.12 1.59 2.42
CA TRP A 259 8.27 1.16 1.62
C TRP A 259 7.93 1.13 0.14
N ALA A 260 8.82 1.69 -0.68
CA ALA A 260 8.78 1.57 -2.14
C ALA A 260 10.08 0.96 -2.67
N ALA A 261 9.99 0.23 -3.77
CA ALA A 261 11.12 -0.29 -4.51
C ALA A 261 11.14 0.28 -5.94
N TYR A 262 12.33 0.69 -6.36
CA TYR A 262 12.60 1.23 -7.69
C TYR A 262 13.61 0.34 -8.40
N ALA A 263 13.29 -0.10 -9.62
CA ALA A 263 14.31 -0.58 -10.54
C ALA A 263 15.19 0.61 -10.95
N THR A 264 16.49 0.44 -10.87
CA THR A 264 17.45 1.53 -11.04
C THR A 264 18.62 1.14 -11.92
N MET A 265 19.20 2.16 -12.57
CA MET A 265 20.48 2.04 -13.26
C MET A 265 21.42 3.12 -12.75
N ARG A 266 22.70 2.78 -12.64
CA ARG A 266 23.78 3.72 -12.31
C ARG A 266 24.81 3.78 -13.43
N LYS A 267 25.59 4.87 -13.47
CA LYS A 267 26.79 4.89 -14.31
C LYS A 267 27.86 4.00 -13.67
N PRO A 268 28.83 3.47 -14.44
CA PRO A 268 29.93 2.72 -13.87
C PRO A 268 30.65 3.51 -12.77
N LYS A 269 30.88 2.87 -11.62
CA LYS A 269 31.51 3.44 -10.40
C LYS A 269 30.66 4.46 -9.61
N ASP A 270 29.53 4.91 -10.15
CA ASP A 270 28.62 5.74 -9.38
C ASP A 270 27.93 4.88 -8.29
N VAL A 271 27.57 5.52 -7.20
CA VAL A 271 26.91 4.85 -6.06
C VAL A 271 25.40 5.09 -6.12
N LEU A 272 25.02 6.27 -6.61
CA LEU A 272 23.65 6.70 -6.71
C LEU A 272 23.08 6.39 -8.10
N PRO A 273 21.76 6.11 -8.18
CA PRO A 273 21.12 5.81 -9.44
C PRO A 273 21.03 7.07 -10.32
N SER A 274 21.27 6.90 -11.62
CA SER A 274 21.00 7.91 -12.64
C SER A 274 19.58 7.78 -13.20
N HIS A 275 19.02 6.57 -13.18
CA HIS A 275 17.66 6.27 -13.62
C HIS A 275 16.93 5.48 -12.54
N ALA A 276 15.62 5.72 -12.41
CA ALA A 276 14.74 5.00 -11.51
C ALA A 276 13.37 4.83 -12.17
N ALA A 277 12.75 3.68 -11.96
CA ALA A 277 11.39 3.38 -12.32
C ALA A 277 10.72 2.68 -11.12
N LEU A 278 9.57 3.17 -10.70
CA LEU A 278 8.85 2.59 -9.58
C LEU A 278 8.38 1.18 -9.95
N THR A 279 8.63 0.23 -9.07
CA THR A 279 8.39 -1.20 -9.32
C THR A 279 7.41 -1.80 -8.34
N SER A 280 7.54 -1.51 -7.04
CA SER A 280 6.56 -1.96 -6.05
C SER A 280 6.42 -0.99 -4.89
N THR A 281 5.26 -1.03 -4.24
CA THR A 281 5.00 -0.39 -2.95
C THR A 281 4.44 -1.43 -1.98
N ASP A 282 4.54 -1.15 -0.68
CA ASP A 282 4.07 -2.09 0.33
C ASP A 282 2.54 -2.16 0.48
N GLY A 283 1.78 -1.34 -0.23
CA GLY A 283 0.32 -1.32 -0.16
C GLY A 283 -0.21 -1.13 1.27
N ALA A 284 0.49 -0.32 2.08
CA ALA A 284 0.28 -0.09 3.51
C ALA A 284 0.50 -1.31 4.42
N ARG A 285 1.17 -2.37 3.95
CA ARG A 285 1.57 -3.54 4.78
C ARG A 285 2.49 -3.15 5.92
N ALA A 286 3.39 -2.18 5.72
CA ALA A 286 4.27 -1.71 6.79
C ALA A 286 3.47 -1.05 7.93
N ARG A 287 2.47 -0.24 7.58
CA ARG A 287 1.56 0.37 8.55
C ARG A 287 0.71 -0.68 9.27
N ARG A 288 0.08 -1.60 8.53
CA ARG A 288 -0.78 -2.66 9.09
C ARG A 288 -0.04 -3.61 10.03
N SER A 289 1.22 -3.88 9.73
CA SER A 289 2.05 -4.74 10.57
C SER A 289 2.67 -3.98 11.75
N GLU A 290 2.63 -2.65 11.78
CA GLU A 290 3.22 -1.80 12.83
C GLU A 290 4.76 -1.69 12.79
N VAL A 291 5.36 -1.59 11.58
CA VAL A 291 6.82 -1.37 11.38
C VAL A 291 7.36 -0.21 12.22
N ARG A 292 6.57 0.86 12.43
CA ARG A 292 6.99 2.04 13.20
C ARG A 292 7.33 1.73 14.66
N TYR A 293 6.79 0.65 15.21
CA TYR A 293 7.11 0.19 16.56
C TYR A 293 8.19 -0.90 16.58
N GLY A 294 8.88 -1.12 15.46
CA GLY A 294 10.09 -1.94 15.34
C GLY A 294 9.84 -3.38 14.95
N GLY A 295 10.72 -4.26 15.42
CA GLY A 295 10.82 -5.62 14.92
C GLY A 295 11.76 -5.72 13.71
N PRO A 296 12.46 -6.87 13.56
CA PRO A 296 13.37 -7.10 12.45
C PRO A 296 12.72 -6.94 11.08
N LEU A 297 13.39 -6.17 10.23
CA LEU A 297 13.26 -6.21 8.78
C LEU A 297 14.25 -7.23 8.21
N GLU A 298 13.83 -7.95 7.19
CA GLU A 298 14.65 -8.97 6.53
C GLU A 298 14.81 -8.62 5.06
N LEU A 299 16.05 -8.36 4.67
CA LEU A 299 16.49 -8.11 3.29
C LEU A 299 17.15 -9.37 2.73
N ARG A 300 16.69 -9.82 1.57
CA ARG A 300 17.21 -11.01 0.87
C ARG A 300 17.29 -10.76 -0.63
N TYR A 301 18.25 -11.40 -1.27
CA TYR A 301 18.22 -11.69 -2.70
C TYR A 301 17.78 -13.15 -2.85
N ARG A 302 16.74 -13.42 -3.63
CA ARG A 302 16.27 -14.79 -3.88
C ARG A 302 15.59 -14.90 -5.23
N ASP A 303 15.92 -15.92 -6.02
CA ASP A 303 15.22 -16.23 -7.27
C ASP A 303 15.13 -15.04 -8.26
N GLY A 304 16.19 -14.21 -8.31
CA GLY A 304 16.21 -13.02 -9.17
C GLY A 304 15.43 -11.82 -8.62
N GLU A 305 15.09 -11.81 -7.34
CA GLU A 305 14.35 -10.73 -6.68
C GLU A 305 15.12 -10.19 -5.46
N VAL A 306 15.07 -8.88 -5.25
CA VAL A 306 15.36 -8.26 -3.96
C VAL A 306 14.05 -8.17 -3.19
N ILE A 307 14.02 -8.73 -1.99
CA ILE A 307 12.82 -8.81 -1.16
C ILE A 307 13.12 -8.16 0.19
N LEU A 308 12.27 -7.20 0.57
CA LEU A 308 12.21 -6.67 1.92
C LEU A 308 10.94 -7.18 2.59
N SER A 309 11.09 -7.72 3.79
CA SER A 309 10.00 -8.37 4.53
C SER A 309 10.06 -8.03 6.00
N ARG A 310 8.93 -8.19 6.69
CA ARG A 310 8.84 -8.12 8.15
C ARG A 310 7.95 -9.26 8.63
N GLY A 311 8.52 -10.16 9.43
CA GLY A 311 7.82 -11.39 9.77
C GLY A 311 7.51 -12.19 8.52
N GLU A 312 6.29 -12.69 8.44
CA GLU A 312 5.78 -13.44 7.29
C GLU A 312 5.34 -12.55 6.12
N ILE A 313 5.44 -11.23 6.25
CA ILE A 313 4.86 -10.29 5.31
C ILE A 313 5.97 -9.75 4.41
N ALA A 314 5.89 -10.06 3.11
CA ALA A 314 6.68 -9.36 2.11
C ALA A 314 6.19 -7.91 2.01
N LEU A 315 7.04 -6.95 2.35
CA LEU A 315 6.72 -5.53 2.24
C LEU A 315 6.86 -5.12 0.77
N VAL A 316 8.06 -5.25 0.20
CA VAL A 316 8.33 -4.93 -1.21
C VAL A 316 9.20 -5.99 -1.86
N ARG A 317 9.04 -6.12 -3.18
CA ARG A 317 9.81 -7.02 -4.05
C ARG A 317 10.15 -6.31 -5.34
N ALA A 318 11.33 -6.55 -5.89
CA ALA A 318 11.73 -5.98 -7.17
C ALA A 318 12.73 -6.90 -7.88
N PRO A 319 12.72 -6.93 -9.23
CA PRO A 319 13.59 -7.80 -10.00
C PRO A 319 15.04 -7.31 -9.95
N LEU A 320 15.97 -8.25 -9.84
CA LEU A 320 17.41 -8.03 -9.96
C LEU A 320 18.04 -9.19 -10.76
N PRO A 321 18.74 -8.92 -11.87
CA PRO A 321 19.11 -9.96 -12.85
C PRO A 321 20.14 -10.98 -12.33
N GLY A 322 20.81 -10.70 -11.21
CA GLY A 322 21.83 -11.56 -10.63
C GLY A 322 22.12 -11.19 -9.19
N PRO A 323 22.93 -12.00 -8.48
CA PRO A 323 23.28 -11.72 -7.10
C PRO A 323 23.97 -10.36 -6.97
N PRO A 324 23.64 -9.59 -5.94
CA PRO A 324 24.17 -8.25 -5.79
C PRO A 324 25.67 -8.28 -5.47
N ASN A 325 26.42 -7.40 -6.12
CA ASN A 325 27.84 -7.16 -5.85
C ASN A 325 28.09 -5.92 -4.97
N ASP A 326 27.10 -5.02 -4.89
CA ASP A 326 27.14 -3.84 -4.04
C ASP A 326 25.81 -3.62 -3.33
N VAL A 327 25.86 -3.37 -2.02
CA VAL A 327 24.71 -2.92 -1.23
C VAL A 327 25.12 -1.67 -0.46
N TYR A 328 24.41 -0.56 -0.67
CA TYR A 328 24.67 0.72 -0.01
C TYR A 328 23.50 1.17 0.85
N PHE A 329 23.81 1.69 2.02
CA PHE A 329 22.85 2.34 2.91
C PHE A 329 23.07 3.85 2.84
N GLN A 330 22.04 4.58 2.43
CA GLN A 330 22.04 6.03 2.34
C GLN A 330 21.06 6.62 3.35
N GLY A 331 21.49 7.66 4.05
CA GLY A 331 20.65 8.45 4.94
C GLY A 331 20.90 8.13 6.42
N GLN A 332 20.02 8.64 7.27
CA GLN A 332 20.11 8.44 8.71
C GLN A 332 19.42 7.14 9.10
N VAL A 333 20.14 6.26 9.81
CA VAL A 333 19.57 4.99 10.29
C VAL A 333 20.37 4.44 11.47
N ALA A 334 19.67 4.10 12.55
CA ALA A 334 20.22 3.43 13.73
C ALA A 334 19.96 1.92 13.65
N PHE A 335 20.90 1.12 14.15
CA PHE A 335 20.82 -0.35 14.12
C PHE A 335 20.78 -0.95 15.53
N PRO A 336 19.62 -1.00 16.20
CA PRO A 336 19.44 -1.81 17.41
C PRO A 336 19.76 -3.31 17.23
N GLY A 337 19.61 -3.85 16.02
CA GLY A 337 19.92 -5.24 15.72
C GLY A 337 20.42 -5.41 14.28
N LEU A 338 21.44 -6.24 14.09
CA LEU A 338 22.05 -6.51 12.79
C LEU A 338 22.67 -7.91 12.79
N GLU A 339 22.20 -8.80 11.92
CA GLU A 339 22.79 -10.12 11.72
C GLU A 339 22.62 -10.61 10.28
N LEU A 340 23.48 -11.55 9.88
CA LEU A 340 23.37 -12.28 8.62
C LEU A 340 23.14 -13.76 8.97
N VAL A 341 22.13 -14.38 8.34
CA VAL A 341 21.76 -15.77 8.60
C VAL A 341 21.56 -16.49 7.27
N ARG A 342 21.95 -17.76 7.17
CA ARG A 342 21.55 -18.60 6.04
C ARG A 342 20.12 -19.04 6.18
N THR A 343 19.34 -18.82 5.14
CA THR A 343 17.93 -19.19 5.11
C THR A 343 17.60 -19.94 3.84
N HIS A 344 16.62 -20.83 3.92
CA HIS A 344 16.02 -21.47 2.76
C HIS A 344 14.51 -21.29 2.79
N GLY A 345 13.93 -21.38 1.59
CA GLY A 345 12.52 -21.09 1.37
C GLY A 345 12.19 -19.60 1.50
N PHE A 346 11.11 -19.20 0.87
CA PHE A 346 10.35 -17.97 1.05
C PHE A 346 9.12 -18.10 0.13
N PRO A 347 7.93 -17.56 0.45
CA PRO A 347 6.83 -17.65 -0.49
C PRO A 347 7.23 -16.99 -1.82
N ALA A 348 6.87 -17.62 -2.94
CA ALA A 348 6.98 -16.98 -4.25
C ALA A 348 6.03 -15.76 -4.33
N VAL A 349 6.22 -14.90 -5.34
CA VAL A 349 5.17 -13.94 -5.69
C VAL A 349 3.90 -14.73 -6.01
N GLU A 350 2.83 -14.48 -5.27
CA GLU A 350 1.58 -15.22 -5.41
C GLU A 350 0.97 -15.03 -6.80
N ASP A 351 0.30 -16.07 -7.29
CA ASP A 351 -0.25 -16.13 -8.64
C ASP A 351 -1.24 -15.01 -8.90
N SER A 352 -1.09 -14.42 -10.09
CA SER A 352 -2.00 -13.42 -10.64
C SER A 352 -3.43 -13.94 -10.76
N LEU A 353 -4.43 -13.09 -10.51
CA LEU A 353 -5.85 -13.32 -10.80
C LEU A 353 -6.05 -14.04 -12.14
N PRO A 354 -7.05 -14.94 -12.30
CA PRO A 354 -7.24 -15.73 -13.51
C PRO A 354 -7.25 -14.87 -14.78
N LEU A 355 -6.33 -15.18 -15.71
CA LEU A 355 -6.29 -14.56 -17.04
C LEU A 355 -7.46 -15.11 -17.86
N VAL A 356 -8.38 -14.22 -18.22
CA VAL A 356 -9.56 -14.59 -19.02
C VAL A 356 -9.40 -14.23 -20.48
N TRP A 357 -8.54 -13.26 -20.78
CA TRP A 357 -8.26 -12.84 -22.15
C TRP A 357 -6.89 -12.16 -22.24
N GLU A 358 -6.18 -12.42 -23.33
CA GLU A 358 -4.87 -11.83 -23.64
C GLU A 358 -4.74 -11.62 -25.14
N SER A 359 -4.01 -10.57 -25.51
CA SER A 359 -3.50 -10.31 -26.84
C SER A 359 -2.06 -9.83 -26.75
N ASP A 360 -1.14 -10.67 -27.22
CA ASP A 360 0.29 -10.37 -27.45
C ASP A 360 0.54 -9.71 -28.81
N ARG A 361 -0.50 -9.59 -29.65
CA ARG A 361 -0.47 -8.91 -30.95
C ARG A 361 -1.51 -7.79 -31.02
N PRO A 362 -1.36 -6.70 -30.22
CA PRO A 362 -2.34 -5.62 -30.15
C PRO A 362 -2.76 -5.04 -31.50
N VAL A 363 -1.94 -5.11 -32.55
CA VAL A 363 -2.33 -4.65 -33.89
C VAL A 363 -3.55 -5.37 -34.48
N GLU A 364 -3.81 -6.61 -34.05
CA GLU A 364 -4.93 -7.44 -34.53
C GLU A 364 -6.24 -7.16 -33.80
N LEU A 365 -6.21 -6.30 -32.77
CA LEU A 365 -7.41 -5.87 -32.06
C LEU A 365 -8.30 -4.96 -32.92
N GLU A 366 -9.59 -4.97 -32.62
CA GLU A 366 -10.57 -4.07 -33.24
C GLU A 366 -10.40 -2.67 -32.64
N TRP A 367 -9.55 -1.86 -33.28
CA TRP A 367 -9.32 -0.47 -32.87
C TRP A 367 -10.29 0.50 -33.54
N ASP A 368 -11.11 1.18 -32.75
CA ASP A 368 -11.79 2.41 -33.17
C ASP A 368 -10.80 3.58 -33.12
N LYS A 369 -10.70 4.34 -34.22
CA LYS A 369 -9.65 5.33 -34.43
C LYS A 369 -10.23 6.72 -34.61
N GLN A 370 -9.93 7.63 -33.69
CA GLN A 370 -10.25 9.05 -33.80
C GLN A 370 -8.93 9.83 -33.88
N LEU A 371 -8.46 10.02 -35.13
CA LEU A 371 -7.14 10.57 -35.43
C LEU A 371 -7.24 11.97 -36.04
N ALA A 372 -6.60 12.93 -35.39
CA ALA A 372 -6.41 14.27 -35.92
C ALA A 372 -5.35 14.31 -37.02
N ALA A 373 -5.32 15.41 -37.79
CA ALA A 373 -4.25 15.63 -38.77
C ALA A 373 -2.87 15.61 -38.08
N GLY A 374 -1.95 14.82 -38.64
CA GLY A 374 -0.60 14.63 -38.09
C GLY A 374 -0.47 13.52 -37.04
N ALA A 375 -1.53 12.74 -36.82
CA ALA A 375 -1.51 11.53 -36.00
C ALA A 375 -1.86 10.29 -36.82
N TRP A 376 -1.21 9.16 -36.52
CA TRP A 376 -1.45 7.87 -37.18
C TRP A 376 -1.13 6.70 -36.25
N THR A 377 -1.54 5.51 -36.68
CA THR A 377 -1.15 4.24 -36.02
C THR A 377 -0.13 3.51 -36.86
N GLU A 378 0.87 2.91 -36.22
CA GLU A 378 1.86 2.05 -36.88
C GLU A 378 1.74 0.62 -36.37
N THR A 379 2.03 -0.33 -37.27
CA THR A 379 2.21 -1.74 -36.93
C THR A 379 3.67 -1.98 -36.63
N LEU A 380 3.96 -2.54 -35.45
CA LEU A 380 5.31 -2.90 -35.05
C LEU A 380 5.67 -4.32 -35.55
N PRO A 381 6.97 -4.63 -35.75
CA PRO A 381 7.40 -5.93 -36.27
C PRO A 381 7.01 -7.14 -35.40
N ASP A 382 6.88 -6.93 -34.10
CA ASP A 382 6.51 -7.94 -33.11
C ASP A 382 5.00 -8.15 -32.96
N GLY A 383 4.17 -7.38 -33.69
CA GLY A 383 2.72 -7.42 -33.55
C GLY A 383 2.15 -6.34 -32.61
N GLY A 384 3.02 -5.52 -32.01
CA GLY A 384 2.61 -4.33 -31.28
C GLY A 384 1.96 -3.26 -32.16
N MET A 385 1.33 -2.29 -31.52
CA MET A 385 0.73 -1.11 -32.17
C MET A 385 1.27 0.17 -31.54
N ALA A 386 1.74 1.10 -32.37
CA ALA A 386 2.10 2.45 -31.90
C ALA A 386 1.02 3.47 -32.27
N LEU A 387 0.70 4.38 -31.34
CA LEU A 387 0.01 5.64 -31.64
C LEU A 387 1.07 6.74 -31.68
N VAL A 388 1.19 7.42 -32.83
CA VAL A 388 2.24 8.42 -33.09
C VAL A 388 1.59 9.73 -33.51
N ALA A 389 2.14 10.85 -33.03
CA ALA A 389 1.81 12.16 -33.56
C ALA A 389 3.03 13.07 -33.65
N ALA A 390 3.25 13.66 -34.83
CA ALA A 390 4.40 14.54 -35.08
C ALA A 390 4.13 15.97 -34.65
N GLN A 391 2.98 16.55 -35.03
CA GLN A 391 2.55 17.91 -34.69
C GLN A 391 1.00 17.99 -34.67
N PRO A 392 0.33 17.27 -33.76
CA PRO A 392 -1.12 17.24 -33.72
C PRO A 392 -1.68 18.58 -33.24
N LYS A 393 -2.66 19.15 -33.96
CA LYS A 393 -3.41 20.34 -33.49
C LYS A 393 -4.54 19.99 -32.52
N GLU A 394 -5.02 18.75 -32.59
CA GLU A 394 -6.12 18.23 -31.79
C GLU A 394 -5.70 16.90 -31.18
N LYS A 395 -6.42 16.47 -30.13
CA LYS A 395 -6.19 15.18 -29.48
C LYS A 395 -6.58 14.05 -30.43
N SER A 396 -5.79 12.98 -30.43
CA SER A 396 -6.20 11.72 -31.04
C SER A 396 -6.21 10.59 -30.03
N HIS A 397 -7.00 9.58 -30.32
CA HIS A 397 -7.03 8.36 -29.54
C HIS A 397 -7.43 7.16 -30.38
N VAL A 398 -7.08 6.00 -29.87
CA VAL A 398 -7.54 4.71 -30.37
C VAL A 398 -8.03 3.88 -29.21
N THR A 399 -9.14 3.17 -29.40
CA THR A 399 -9.77 2.35 -28.35
C THR A 399 -10.11 0.97 -28.88
N THR A 400 -10.14 -0.02 -28.00
CA THR A 400 -10.58 -1.37 -28.32
C THR A 400 -11.56 -1.87 -27.25
N PRO A 401 -12.59 -2.66 -27.60
CA PRO A 401 -13.57 -3.13 -26.63
C PRO A 401 -12.94 -3.95 -25.51
N LEU A 402 -13.35 -3.69 -24.27
CA LEU A 402 -13.10 -4.60 -23.16
C LEU A 402 -14.09 -5.76 -23.28
N ARG A 403 -13.58 -6.97 -23.55
CA ARG A 403 -14.39 -8.16 -23.81
C ARG A 403 -14.73 -9.09 -22.61
N PRO A 404 -14.76 -8.69 -21.32
CA PRO A 404 -15.12 -9.66 -20.29
C PRO A 404 -16.55 -9.51 -19.72
N ASP A 405 -17.13 -10.66 -19.37
CA ASP A 405 -18.23 -10.74 -18.41
C ASP A 405 -17.67 -10.80 -16.98
N GLY A 406 -18.22 -9.99 -16.07
CA GLY A 406 -17.81 -9.94 -14.66
C GLY A 406 -16.81 -8.83 -14.33
N ILE A 407 -16.43 -8.74 -13.05
CA ILE A 407 -15.55 -7.66 -12.57
C ILE A 407 -14.12 -7.98 -12.98
N CYS A 408 -13.49 -7.07 -13.72
CA CYS A 408 -12.22 -7.34 -14.36
C CYS A 408 -11.18 -6.25 -14.16
N LEU A 409 -9.94 -6.69 -14.25
CA LEU A 409 -8.73 -5.90 -14.17
C LEU A 409 -8.03 -5.96 -15.52
N ALA A 410 -7.77 -4.81 -16.12
CA ALA A 410 -7.06 -4.68 -17.38
C ALA A 410 -5.58 -4.42 -17.12
N THR A 411 -4.71 -5.06 -17.89
CA THR A 411 -3.26 -4.82 -17.85
C THR A 411 -2.76 -4.52 -19.25
N MET A 412 -1.89 -3.53 -19.41
CA MET A 412 -1.24 -3.17 -20.66
C MET A 412 0.27 -3.12 -20.49
N GLU A 413 1.01 -3.78 -21.37
CA GLU A 413 2.44 -3.53 -21.53
C GLU A 413 2.63 -2.40 -22.55
N LEU A 414 3.34 -1.36 -22.13
CA LEU A 414 3.61 -0.19 -22.93
C LEU A 414 5.12 0.02 -23.07
N ARG A 415 5.53 0.50 -24.24
CA ARG A 415 6.92 0.87 -24.54
C ARG A 415 6.98 2.23 -25.24
N ASP A 416 8.17 2.81 -25.22
CA ASP A 416 8.49 4.10 -25.86
C ASP A 416 7.46 5.21 -25.56
N VAL A 417 7.14 5.35 -24.27
CA VAL A 417 6.11 6.27 -23.78
C VAL A 417 6.64 7.70 -23.68
N SER A 418 6.00 8.61 -24.40
CA SER A 418 6.36 10.03 -24.40
C SER A 418 5.46 10.87 -23.49
N PRO A 419 5.98 11.91 -22.81
CA PRO A 419 5.14 12.87 -22.10
C PRO A 419 4.06 13.48 -23.00
N GLY A 420 2.81 13.47 -22.53
CA GLY A 420 1.62 13.87 -23.28
C GLY A 420 0.83 12.69 -23.85
N THR A 421 1.30 11.46 -23.71
CA THR A 421 0.51 10.24 -24.00
C THR A 421 -0.18 9.71 -22.74
N GLY A 422 -1.21 8.88 -22.89
CA GLY A 422 -1.86 8.29 -21.73
C GLY A 422 -2.84 7.18 -22.08
N VAL A 423 -3.29 6.48 -21.04
CA VAL A 423 -4.24 5.37 -21.10
C VAL A 423 -5.54 5.74 -20.40
N PHE A 424 -6.67 5.30 -20.94
CA PHE A 424 -7.98 5.63 -20.38
C PHE A 424 -9.00 4.52 -20.63
N PHE A 425 -10.05 4.56 -19.82
CA PHE A 425 -11.29 3.85 -20.09
C PHE A 425 -12.30 4.77 -20.77
N GLN A 426 -13.09 4.23 -21.69
CA GLN A 426 -14.17 4.94 -22.36
C GLN A 426 -15.50 4.22 -22.15
N SER A 427 -16.53 5.02 -21.86
CA SER A 427 -17.90 4.52 -21.67
C SER A 427 -18.62 4.30 -23.01
N THR A 428 -19.76 3.60 -23.01
CA THR A 428 -20.50 3.31 -24.26
C THR A 428 -20.94 4.56 -25.01
N ASN A 429 -21.16 5.68 -24.31
CA ASN A 429 -21.48 6.99 -24.89
C ASN A 429 -20.26 7.77 -25.42
N GLY A 430 -19.07 7.16 -25.40
CA GLY A 430 -17.84 7.72 -25.93
C GLY A 430 -17.08 8.68 -24.99
N ARG A 431 -17.56 8.90 -23.76
CA ARG A 431 -16.91 9.83 -22.81
C ARG A 431 -15.59 9.26 -22.27
N ARG A 432 -14.62 10.17 -22.09
CA ARG A 432 -13.29 9.94 -21.52
C ARG A 432 -13.10 10.95 -20.40
N ASN A 433 -13.38 10.55 -19.16
CA ASN A 433 -13.41 11.49 -18.04
C ASN A 433 -11.99 11.71 -17.51
N GLU A 434 -11.32 10.60 -17.20
CA GLU A 434 -10.00 10.57 -16.64
C GLU A 434 -9.05 9.82 -17.58
N ILE A 435 -7.77 10.22 -17.58
CA ILE A 435 -6.68 9.62 -18.33
C ILE A 435 -5.48 9.48 -17.38
N LEU A 436 -4.94 8.28 -17.32
CA LEU A 436 -3.67 8.00 -16.66
C LEU A 436 -2.54 8.42 -17.62
N ARG A 437 -1.91 9.55 -17.35
CA ARG A 437 -1.06 10.26 -18.30
C ARG A 437 0.42 10.19 -17.96
N PHE A 438 1.23 9.96 -18.98
CA PHE A 438 2.68 10.15 -18.95
C PHE A 438 2.99 11.65 -19.02
N VAL A 439 3.66 12.15 -17.99
CA VAL A 439 4.01 13.58 -17.86
C VAL A 439 5.48 13.70 -17.51
N ARG A 440 6.11 14.79 -17.93
CA ARG A 440 7.45 15.13 -17.49
C ARG A 440 7.38 15.78 -16.12
N ASN A 441 8.12 15.25 -15.15
CA ASN A 441 8.30 15.93 -13.87
C ASN A 441 9.36 17.03 -14.02
N PRO A 442 9.02 18.33 -13.91
CA PRO A 442 10.00 19.41 -14.01
C PRO A 442 11.06 19.38 -12.89
N HIS A 443 10.76 18.74 -11.76
CA HIS A 443 11.69 18.68 -10.62
C HIS A 443 12.83 17.67 -10.81
N SER A 444 12.56 16.53 -11.44
CA SER A 444 13.50 15.42 -11.63
C SER A 444 13.90 15.19 -13.08
N GLY A 445 13.14 15.76 -14.02
CA GLY A 445 13.26 15.52 -15.46
C GLY A 445 12.74 14.16 -15.93
N ARG A 446 12.30 13.29 -15.00
CA ARG A 446 11.82 11.93 -15.30
C ARG A 446 10.40 11.95 -15.88
N THR A 447 10.07 10.95 -16.67
CA THR A 447 8.68 10.66 -17.03
C THR A 447 7.99 10.00 -15.84
N CYS A 448 6.85 10.55 -15.45
CA CYS A 448 6.02 10.06 -14.35
C CYS A 448 4.60 9.77 -14.86
N LEU A 449 3.88 8.97 -14.11
CA LEU A 449 2.47 8.67 -14.37
C LEU A 449 1.57 9.42 -13.38
N VAL A 450 0.57 10.13 -13.89
CA VAL A 450 -0.36 10.92 -13.07
C VAL A 450 -1.77 10.79 -13.63
N LEU A 451 -2.76 10.63 -12.76
CA LEU A 451 -4.16 10.64 -13.16
C LEU A 451 -4.63 12.08 -13.40
N ARG A 452 -5.25 12.32 -14.55
CA ARG A 452 -5.64 13.65 -15.02
C ARG A 452 -7.00 13.59 -15.72
N GLY A 453 -7.75 14.68 -15.63
CA GLY A 453 -8.87 14.88 -16.53
C GLY A 453 -8.44 14.94 -17.99
N ASN A 454 -9.42 14.99 -18.89
CA ASN A 454 -9.18 15.14 -20.33
C ASN A 454 -8.74 16.56 -20.74
N ASP A 455 -7.59 17.00 -20.21
CA ASP A 455 -6.86 18.23 -20.57
C ASP A 455 -5.64 17.92 -21.48
N ASP A 456 -4.79 18.92 -21.77
CA ASP A 456 -3.61 18.83 -22.66
C ASP A 456 -2.25 18.89 -21.91
N ALA A 457 -2.26 18.75 -20.58
CA ALA A 457 -1.02 18.82 -19.79
C ALA A 457 -0.08 17.66 -20.11
N HIS A 458 1.19 17.98 -20.35
CA HIS A 458 2.28 17.02 -20.58
C HIS A 458 3.44 17.17 -19.57
N GLU A 459 3.33 18.14 -18.65
CA GLU A 459 4.21 18.31 -17.51
C GLU A 459 3.37 18.34 -16.22
N HIS A 460 3.92 17.78 -15.15
CA HIS A 460 3.28 17.83 -13.83
C HIS A 460 4.35 17.76 -12.72
N PRO A 461 4.36 18.72 -11.77
CA PRO A 461 5.31 18.72 -10.67
C PRO A 461 5.00 17.60 -9.67
N CYS A 462 5.58 16.41 -9.90
CA CYS A 462 5.52 15.32 -8.93
C CYS A 462 6.53 15.57 -7.80
N ARG A 463 6.25 15.04 -6.62
CA ARG A 463 7.24 15.01 -5.52
C ARG A 463 8.46 14.22 -5.96
N ARG A 464 9.64 14.63 -5.48
CA ARG A 464 10.89 13.96 -5.84
C ARG A 464 10.99 12.62 -5.11
N LEU A 465 11.64 11.63 -5.74
CA LEU A 465 11.96 10.34 -5.10
C LEU A 465 12.65 10.52 -3.75
N GLU A 466 13.40 11.61 -3.55
CA GLU A 466 14.06 11.87 -2.28
C GLU A 466 13.11 12.26 -1.13
N GLU A 467 11.90 12.70 -1.47
CA GLU A 467 10.91 13.28 -0.56
C GLU A 467 9.70 12.37 -0.36
N ASP A 468 9.27 11.69 -1.42
CA ASP A 468 8.05 10.87 -1.47
C ASP A 468 8.13 9.78 -2.55
N VAL A 469 7.08 8.96 -2.66
CA VAL A 469 6.89 7.98 -3.72
C VAL A 469 6.67 8.70 -5.06
N GLU A 470 7.73 8.85 -5.85
CA GLU A 470 7.66 9.37 -7.22
C GLU A 470 7.20 8.25 -8.18
N PRO A 471 6.10 8.41 -8.95
CA PRO A 471 5.60 7.41 -9.90
C PRO A 471 6.36 7.43 -11.23
N CYS A 472 7.69 7.45 -11.16
CA CYS A 472 8.54 7.49 -12.34
C CYS A 472 8.52 6.16 -13.09
N VAL A 473 8.58 6.21 -14.42
CA VAL A 473 8.50 5.04 -15.30
C VAL A 473 9.78 4.85 -16.11
N GLY A 474 10.04 3.60 -16.51
CA GLY A 474 11.14 3.22 -17.39
C GLY A 474 10.77 3.28 -18.88
N GLN A 475 11.60 2.66 -19.72
CA GLN A 475 11.31 2.51 -21.16
C GLN A 475 10.14 1.55 -21.43
N THR A 476 10.08 0.47 -20.64
CA THR A 476 8.95 -0.46 -20.59
C THR A 476 8.19 -0.22 -19.30
N VAL A 477 6.87 -0.19 -19.40
CA VAL A 477 5.98 -0.04 -18.25
C VAL A 477 4.77 -0.94 -18.43
N TRP A 478 4.47 -1.67 -17.38
CA TRP A 478 3.23 -2.44 -17.24
C TRP A 478 2.25 -1.60 -16.43
N LEU A 479 1.09 -1.32 -17.01
CA LEU A 479 -0.01 -0.62 -16.36
C LEU A 479 -1.12 -1.59 -16.06
N ARG A 480 -1.50 -1.69 -14.79
CA ARG A 480 -2.66 -2.44 -14.34
C ARG A 480 -3.72 -1.46 -13.89
N MET A 481 -4.95 -1.64 -14.33
CA MET A 481 -6.06 -0.76 -14.03
C MET A 481 -7.26 -1.60 -13.66
N LEU A 482 -7.86 -1.24 -12.53
CA LEU A 482 -9.10 -1.82 -12.06
C LEU A 482 -10.17 -0.74 -12.07
N PHE A 483 -11.31 -1.09 -12.65
CA PHE A 483 -12.49 -0.26 -12.62
C PHE A 483 -13.63 -1.04 -11.97
N GLY A 484 -14.29 -0.42 -11.00
CA GLY A 484 -15.39 -1.01 -10.27
C GLY A 484 -15.75 -0.14 -9.07
N CYS A 485 -17.00 -0.24 -8.62
CA CYS A 485 -17.49 0.51 -7.46
C CYS A 485 -17.28 2.04 -7.52
N ALA A 486 -17.54 2.67 -8.67
CA ALA A 486 -17.23 4.08 -8.94
C ALA A 486 -15.75 4.48 -8.67
N THR A 487 -14.85 3.50 -8.62
CA THR A 487 -13.45 3.69 -8.27
C THR A 487 -12.59 3.28 -9.44
N TRP A 488 -11.56 4.08 -9.73
CA TRP A 488 -10.49 3.71 -10.64
C TRP A 488 -9.19 3.62 -9.88
N ARG A 489 -8.68 2.39 -9.71
CA ARG A 489 -7.35 2.11 -9.16
C ARG A 489 -6.39 1.70 -10.26
N TRP A 490 -5.13 2.01 -10.06
CA TRP A 490 -4.09 1.70 -11.02
C TRP A 490 -2.78 1.35 -10.31
N TRP A 491 -2.00 0.52 -10.96
CA TRP A 491 -0.69 0.11 -10.51
C TRP A 491 0.31 0.18 -11.66
N ILE A 492 1.55 0.50 -11.32
CA ILE A 492 2.67 0.48 -12.27
C ILE A 492 3.65 -0.62 -11.90
N SER A 493 4.27 -1.16 -12.94
CA SER A 493 5.24 -2.24 -12.83
C SER A 493 6.28 -2.12 -13.94
N VAL A 494 7.49 -2.62 -13.70
CA VAL A 494 8.55 -2.69 -14.70
C VAL A 494 8.61 -4.06 -15.39
N ASP A 495 7.96 -5.08 -14.81
CA ASP A 495 8.07 -6.48 -15.22
C ASP A 495 6.72 -7.24 -15.29
N GLY A 496 5.61 -6.57 -15.00
CA GLY A 496 4.27 -7.15 -14.98
C GLY A 496 4.00 -8.07 -13.78
N ARG A 497 4.96 -8.24 -12.86
CA ARG A 497 4.89 -9.16 -11.72
C ARG A 497 4.83 -8.41 -10.40
N HIS A 498 5.67 -7.39 -10.26
CA HIS A 498 5.74 -6.54 -9.08
C HIS A 498 4.95 -5.26 -9.29
N TRP A 499 4.08 -4.89 -8.36
CA TRP A 499 3.13 -3.79 -8.58
C TRP A 499 3.25 -2.71 -7.50
N ALA A 500 3.26 -1.47 -7.96
CA ALA A 500 3.23 -0.27 -7.14
C ALA A 500 1.94 0.49 -7.35
N GLU A 501 1.23 0.77 -6.26
CA GLU A 501 0.19 1.80 -6.21
C GLU A 501 0.84 3.05 -5.61
N SER A 502 0.98 4.11 -6.41
CA SER A 502 1.68 5.34 -5.99
C SER A 502 0.73 6.45 -5.52
N ASP A 503 -0.50 6.43 -6.02
CA ASP A 503 -1.52 7.41 -5.67
C ASP A 503 -2.82 6.70 -5.32
N LEU A 504 -3.62 7.34 -4.50
CA LEU A 504 -4.96 6.85 -4.19
C LEU A 504 -5.83 7.05 -5.44
N GLY A 505 -6.52 5.99 -5.87
CA GLY A 505 -7.34 6.00 -7.09
C GLY A 505 -8.39 7.12 -7.16
N TRP A 506 -9.07 7.32 -8.28
CA TRP A 506 -10.13 8.33 -8.35
C TRP A 506 -11.49 7.76 -7.95
N TRP A 507 -12.34 8.56 -7.29
CA TRP A 507 -13.69 8.18 -6.89
C TRP A 507 -14.77 8.85 -7.75
N ASN A 508 -16.00 8.39 -7.63
CA ASN A 508 -17.16 8.90 -8.38
C ASN A 508 -16.94 8.84 -9.90
N MET A 509 -16.17 7.87 -10.36
CA MET A 509 -16.02 7.60 -11.78
C MET A 509 -17.38 7.19 -12.32
N PRO A 510 -17.85 7.82 -13.42
CA PRO A 510 -19.09 7.39 -14.05
C PRO A 510 -18.93 5.96 -14.58
N GLY A 511 -20.03 5.23 -14.49
CA GLY A 511 -20.14 3.86 -14.97
C GLY A 511 -20.07 3.68 -16.48
N ASP A 512 -20.48 2.49 -16.89
CA ASP A 512 -20.71 2.08 -18.27
C ASP A 512 -19.44 1.96 -19.12
N ILE A 513 -18.34 1.54 -18.49
CA ILE A 513 -17.07 1.34 -19.17
C ILE A 513 -17.18 0.20 -20.18
N ALA A 514 -16.79 0.48 -21.43
CA ALA A 514 -16.95 -0.41 -22.56
C ALA A 514 -15.64 -0.69 -23.30
N SER A 515 -14.70 0.26 -23.30
CA SER A 515 -13.45 0.15 -24.02
C SER A 515 -12.27 0.69 -23.22
N ILE A 516 -11.08 0.24 -23.61
CA ILE A 516 -9.79 0.74 -23.14
C ILE A 516 -9.05 1.35 -24.33
N GLY A 517 -8.29 2.42 -24.11
CA GLY A 517 -7.59 3.09 -25.18
C GLY A 517 -6.34 3.84 -24.77
N VAL A 518 -5.59 4.23 -25.79
CA VAL A 518 -4.43 5.11 -25.67
C VAL A 518 -4.68 6.41 -26.43
N GLN A 519 -4.11 7.50 -25.93
CA GLN A 519 -4.25 8.82 -26.55
C GLN A 519 -2.94 9.61 -26.51
N HIS A 520 -2.92 10.70 -27.28
CA HIS A 520 -1.98 11.80 -27.11
C HIS A 520 -2.72 13.14 -26.95
N VAL A 521 -2.07 14.10 -26.30
CA VAL A 521 -2.56 15.48 -26.14
C VAL A 521 -2.41 16.29 -27.44
N ALA A 522 -3.12 17.42 -27.53
CA ALA A 522 -2.95 18.38 -28.62
C ALA A 522 -1.66 19.20 -28.45
N ASN A 523 -1.18 19.80 -29.54
CA ASN A 523 -0.08 20.76 -29.60
C ASN A 523 1.25 20.28 -28.99
N ARG A 524 1.47 18.96 -28.92
CA ARG A 524 2.71 18.36 -28.45
C ARG A 524 3.39 17.61 -29.57
N GLU A 525 4.59 18.06 -29.91
CA GLU A 525 5.37 17.43 -30.97
C GLU A 525 5.91 16.07 -30.54
N ASN A 526 6.03 15.16 -31.52
CA ASN A 526 6.68 13.86 -31.39
C ASN A 526 6.20 13.04 -30.19
N THR A 527 4.88 12.91 -30.04
CA THR A 527 4.31 12.00 -29.04
C THR A 527 4.22 10.58 -29.60
N ARG A 528 4.61 9.61 -28.77
CA ARG A 528 4.57 8.19 -29.11
C ARG A 528 4.20 7.37 -27.87
N ILE A 529 3.40 6.34 -28.10
CA ILE A 529 3.07 5.30 -27.13
C ILE A 529 2.87 3.99 -27.89
N GLU A 530 3.58 2.95 -27.47
CA GLU A 530 3.47 1.62 -28.04
C GLU A 530 2.71 0.70 -27.10
N VAL A 531 1.78 -0.08 -27.64
CA VAL A 531 1.05 -1.13 -26.93
C VAL A 531 1.59 -2.47 -27.43
N HIS A 532 2.14 -3.26 -26.52
CA HIS A 532 2.77 -4.55 -26.81
C HIS A 532 1.92 -5.72 -26.34
N THR A 533 1.27 -5.58 -25.19
CA THR A 533 0.42 -6.62 -24.61
C THR A 533 -0.84 -5.99 -24.03
N VAL A 534 -2.00 -6.63 -24.20
CA VAL A 534 -3.22 -6.31 -23.46
C VAL A 534 -3.77 -7.58 -22.81
N GLN A 535 -3.96 -7.55 -21.50
CA GLN A 535 -4.48 -8.65 -20.70
C GLN A 535 -5.72 -8.20 -19.93
N VAL A 536 -6.65 -9.12 -19.74
CA VAL A 536 -7.82 -8.95 -18.88
C VAL A 536 -7.89 -10.12 -17.92
N ARG A 537 -7.96 -9.82 -16.63
CA ARG A 537 -8.04 -10.79 -15.54
C ARG A 537 -9.33 -10.60 -14.78
N ARG A 538 -9.97 -11.70 -14.41
CA ARG A 538 -11.26 -11.67 -13.69
C ARG A 538 -11.02 -11.74 -12.19
N LEU A 539 -11.76 -10.93 -11.43
CA LEU A 539 -11.93 -11.09 -9.98
C LEU A 539 -12.87 -12.28 -9.79
N ASP A 540 -12.28 -13.47 -9.73
CA ASP A 540 -13.00 -14.73 -9.83
C ASP A 540 -13.81 -15.04 -8.58
N ALA A 541 -13.29 -14.73 -7.39
CA ALA A 541 -14.05 -14.90 -6.15
C ALA A 541 -15.38 -14.16 -6.24
N LEU A 542 -15.36 -12.87 -6.56
CA LEU A 542 -16.57 -12.06 -6.71
C LEU A 542 -17.43 -12.49 -7.89
N SER A 543 -16.81 -12.74 -9.06
CA SER A 543 -17.56 -13.06 -10.28
C SER A 543 -18.28 -14.42 -10.17
N SER A 544 -17.67 -15.40 -9.49
CA SER A 544 -18.23 -16.74 -9.29
C SER A 544 -19.42 -16.80 -8.32
N LEU A 545 -19.77 -15.70 -7.66
CA LEU A 545 -20.97 -15.65 -6.81
C LEU A 545 -22.26 -15.87 -7.62
N ALA A 546 -22.19 -15.67 -8.94
CA ALA A 546 -23.23 -15.99 -9.91
C ALA A 546 -22.70 -16.94 -10.98
N SER A 547 -23.60 -17.74 -11.56
CA SER A 547 -23.26 -18.60 -12.69
C SER A 547 -23.04 -17.79 -13.97
N ASP A 548 -22.11 -18.21 -14.82
CA ASP A 548 -21.82 -17.54 -16.10
C ASP A 548 -23.09 -17.42 -16.97
N GLU A 549 -23.96 -18.43 -16.96
CA GLU A 549 -25.24 -18.41 -17.69
C GLU A 549 -26.15 -17.25 -17.24
N LEU A 550 -26.29 -17.06 -15.93
CA LEU A 550 -27.10 -15.97 -15.39
C LEU A 550 -26.43 -14.61 -15.58
N LEU A 551 -25.10 -14.54 -15.50
CA LEU A 551 -24.36 -13.29 -15.75
C LEU A 551 -24.57 -12.77 -17.17
N THR A 552 -24.57 -13.64 -18.19
CA THR A 552 -24.87 -13.24 -19.57
C THR A 552 -26.30 -12.73 -19.74
N ARG A 553 -27.24 -13.23 -18.94
CA ARG A 553 -28.66 -12.85 -18.98
C ARG A 553 -28.99 -11.65 -18.08
N ALA A 554 -28.13 -11.36 -17.10
CA ALA A 554 -28.34 -10.31 -16.13
C ALA A 554 -28.26 -8.93 -16.76
N ARG A 555 -29.11 -8.02 -16.26
CA ARG A 555 -29.08 -6.60 -16.63
C ARG A 555 -28.19 -5.84 -15.66
N ALA A 556 -27.29 -5.00 -16.18
CA ALA A 556 -26.61 -3.99 -15.39
C ALA A 556 -27.51 -2.77 -15.19
N ALA A 557 -27.75 -2.38 -13.94
CA ALA A 557 -28.52 -1.19 -13.58
C ALA A 557 -27.64 -0.24 -12.75
N TYR A 558 -26.67 0.37 -13.40
CA TYR A 558 -25.51 1.01 -12.76
C TYR A 558 -25.72 2.49 -12.39
N ASP A 559 -26.65 3.16 -13.05
CA ASP A 559 -26.94 4.59 -12.93
C ASP A 559 -27.98 4.92 -11.84
N LEU A 560 -28.29 3.96 -10.98
CA LEU A 560 -29.29 4.09 -9.94
C LEU A 560 -28.67 4.58 -8.62
N PRO A 561 -29.42 5.36 -7.83
CA PRO A 561 -28.87 6.05 -6.66
C PRO A 561 -28.70 5.14 -5.43
N ASN A 562 -29.48 4.07 -5.31
CA ASN A 562 -29.51 3.24 -4.10
C ASN A 562 -30.07 1.84 -4.37
N LEU A 563 -29.93 0.97 -3.37
CA LEU A 563 -30.34 -0.43 -3.43
C LEU A 563 -31.85 -0.63 -3.70
N PRO A 564 -32.79 0.12 -3.06
CA PRO A 564 -34.22 -0.01 -3.38
C PRO A 564 -34.56 0.28 -4.85
N ALA A 565 -34.06 1.40 -5.39
CA ALA A 565 -34.29 1.74 -6.80
C ALA A 565 -33.69 0.68 -7.74
N TRP A 566 -32.53 0.12 -7.36
CA TRP A 566 -31.90 -0.97 -8.08
C TRP A 566 -32.73 -2.25 -8.09
N LEU A 567 -33.28 -2.66 -6.95
CA LEU A 567 -34.15 -3.84 -6.85
C LEU A 567 -35.40 -3.69 -7.75
N ASP A 568 -36.05 -2.53 -7.71
CA ASP A 568 -37.23 -2.23 -8.55
C ASP A 568 -36.91 -2.33 -10.06
N ALA A 569 -35.68 -1.99 -10.45
CA ALA A 569 -35.26 -2.03 -11.85
C ALA A 569 -34.97 -3.45 -12.36
N ILE A 570 -34.42 -4.34 -11.51
CA ILE A 570 -33.98 -5.68 -11.94
C ILE A 570 -35.07 -6.75 -11.81
N GLU A 571 -36.02 -6.60 -10.88
CA GLU A 571 -37.04 -7.61 -10.57
C GLU A 571 -37.96 -7.92 -11.77
N PRO A 572 -38.42 -6.95 -12.59
CA PRO A 572 -39.26 -7.23 -13.77
C PRO A 572 -38.58 -8.05 -14.86
N HIS A 573 -37.25 -8.15 -14.83
CA HIS A 573 -36.44 -8.84 -15.85
C HIS A 573 -36.03 -10.25 -15.43
N LYS A 574 -36.44 -10.69 -14.22
CA LYS A 574 -36.10 -12.03 -13.72
C LYS A 574 -36.65 -13.11 -14.65
N PRO A 575 -35.81 -14.04 -15.12
CA PRO A 575 -36.31 -15.14 -15.94
C PRO A 575 -37.18 -16.11 -15.15
N ALA A 576 -38.16 -16.72 -15.84
CA ALA A 576 -39.03 -17.72 -15.22
C ALA A 576 -38.22 -18.93 -14.71
N GLY A 577 -38.50 -19.35 -13.47
CA GLY A 577 -37.88 -20.53 -12.85
C GLY A 577 -36.51 -20.30 -12.19
N VAL A 578 -35.96 -19.08 -12.23
CA VAL A 578 -34.72 -18.71 -11.53
C VAL A 578 -35.06 -18.22 -10.11
N ASP A 579 -34.27 -18.63 -9.12
CA ASP A 579 -34.40 -18.19 -7.73
C ASP A 579 -34.12 -16.68 -7.57
N ASP A 580 -34.85 -16.03 -6.66
CA ASP A 580 -34.76 -14.58 -6.43
C ASP A 580 -33.37 -14.14 -5.97
N ARG A 581 -32.74 -14.89 -5.05
CA ARG A 581 -31.41 -14.54 -4.54
C ARG A 581 -30.35 -14.79 -5.61
N GLU A 582 -30.48 -15.89 -6.37
CA GLU A 582 -29.56 -16.18 -7.47
C GLU A 582 -29.60 -15.13 -8.58
N TRP A 583 -30.81 -14.69 -8.97
CA TRP A 583 -30.99 -13.61 -9.93
C TRP A 583 -30.39 -12.28 -9.45
N ARG A 584 -30.66 -11.90 -8.19
CA ARG A 584 -30.11 -10.68 -7.59
C ARG A 584 -28.59 -10.71 -7.53
N ARG A 585 -27.97 -11.87 -7.22
CA ARG A 585 -26.52 -12.03 -7.26
C ARG A 585 -25.96 -11.77 -8.65
N ALA A 586 -26.53 -12.39 -9.67
CA ALA A 586 -26.10 -12.20 -11.06
C ALA A 586 -26.22 -10.73 -11.50
N CYS A 587 -27.35 -10.09 -11.19
CA CYS A 587 -27.54 -8.65 -11.44
C CYS A 587 -26.56 -7.79 -10.66
N ALA A 588 -26.24 -8.11 -9.40
CA ALA A 588 -25.33 -7.33 -8.58
C ALA A 588 -23.91 -7.39 -9.14
N VAL A 589 -23.41 -8.59 -9.44
CA VAL A 589 -22.10 -8.79 -10.07
C VAL A 589 -22.03 -8.07 -11.43
N LYS A 590 -23.06 -8.19 -12.27
CA LYS A 590 -23.12 -7.52 -13.59
C LYS A 590 -23.21 -5.99 -13.47
N THR A 591 -23.89 -5.49 -12.44
CA THR A 591 -23.98 -4.05 -12.16
C THR A 591 -22.64 -3.50 -11.67
N LEU A 592 -21.95 -4.23 -10.78
CA LEU A 592 -20.61 -3.86 -10.31
C LEU A 592 -19.56 -3.90 -11.44
N SER A 593 -19.66 -4.87 -12.36
CA SER A 593 -18.70 -5.02 -13.46
C SER A 593 -18.68 -3.86 -14.45
N VAL A 594 -19.82 -3.16 -14.61
CA VAL A 594 -19.89 -1.97 -15.48
C VAL A 594 -19.69 -0.66 -14.70
N GLY A 595 -19.50 -0.73 -13.37
CA GLY A 595 -19.31 0.41 -12.48
C GLY A 595 -20.60 1.15 -12.13
N ALA A 596 -21.17 0.84 -10.97
CA ALA A 596 -22.29 1.61 -10.42
C ALA A 596 -21.84 2.86 -9.66
N THR A 597 -22.79 3.71 -9.26
CA THR A 597 -22.53 4.82 -8.33
C THR A 597 -21.88 4.33 -7.03
N ARG A 598 -21.14 5.19 -6.32
CA ARG A 598 -20.41 4.82 -5.10
C ARG A 598 -21.33 4.18 -4.05
N ASP A 599 -22.45 4.83 -3.74
CA ASP A 599 -23.39 4.37 -2.71
C ASP A 599 -24.03 3.03 -3.08
N LEU A 600 -24.50 2.89 -4.34
CA LEU A 600 -25.06 1.63 -4.82
C LEU A 600 -24.02 0.52 -4.81
N SER A 601 -22.79 0.82 -5.22
CA SER A 601 -21.71 -0.17 -5.25
C SER A 601 -21.34 -0.68 -3.86
N HIS A 602 -21.23 0.21 -2.88
CA HIS A 602 -20.98 -0.16 -1.50
C HIS A 602 -22.10 -1.03 -0.93
N ALA A 603 -23.35 -0.69 -1.24
CA ALA A 603 -24.51 -1.48 -0.81
C ALA A 603 -24.53 -2.88 -1.46
N LEU A 604 -24.30 -2.96 -2.77
CA LEU A 604 -24.26 -4.23 -3.50
C LEU A 604 -23.10 -5.12 -3.05
N LEU A 605 -21.91 -4.55 -2.86
CA LEU A 605 -20.73 -5.31 -2.43
C LEU A 605 -20.91 -5.82 -0.99
N SER A 606 -21.42 -4.98 -0.09
CA SER A 606 -21.72 -5.40 1.29
C SER A 606 -22.74 -6.54 1.29
N TRP A 607 -23.81 -6.41 0.50
CA TRP A 607 -24.82 -7.47 0.35
C TRP A 607 -24.25 -8.77 -0.21
N LEU A 608 -23.36 -8.71 -1.21
CA LEU A 608 -22.71 -9.90 -1.76
C LEU A 608 -21.80 -10.62 -0.75
N LEU A 609 -21.07 -9.85 0.07
CA LEU A 609 -20.23 -10.42 1.13
C LEU A 609 -21.06 -11.03 2.25
N ASP A 610 -22.17 -10.39 2.63
CA ASP A 610 -23.06 -10.89 3.67
C ASP A 610 -23.84 -12.13 3.17
N ASP A 611 -24.28 -12.17 1.91
CA ASP A 611 -24.90 -13.37 1.31
C ASP A 611 -23.90 -14.54 1.21
N ALA A 612 -22.63 -14.28 0.93
CA ALA A 612 -21.59 -15.30 0.95
C ALA A 612 -21.41 -15.93 2.35
N ALA A 613 -21.51 -15.12 3.41
CA ALA A 613 -21.48 -15.59 4.79
C ALA A 613 -22.75 -16.37 5.16
N GLU A 614 -23.95 -15.86 4.79
CA GLU A 614 -25.24 -16.54 5.04
C GLU A 614 -25.35 -17.92 4.36
N ARG A 615 -24.58 -18.15 3.29
CA ARG A 615 -24.52 -19.41 2.54
C ARG A 615 -23.53 -20.42 3.13
N ASP A 616 -22.86 -20.08 4.22
CA ASP A 616 -21.83 -20.90 4.86
C ASP A 616 -20.76 -21.36 3.86
N LEU A 617 -20.29 -20.45 2.98
CA LEU A 617 -19.19 -20.77 2.07
C LEU A 617 -17.93 -21.14 2.87
N PRO A 618 -17.04 -22.01 2.34
CA PRO A 618 -15.79 -22.33 3.01
C PRO A 618 -14.99 -21.06 3.37
N ILE A 619 -14.38 -21.04 4.56
CA ILE A 619 -13.63 -19.87 5.08
C ILE A 619 -12.59 -19.38 4.06
N GLU A 620 -11.89 -20.30 3.39
CA GLU A 620 -10.90 -19.97 2.36
C GLU A 620 -11.53 -19.18 1.20
N ARG A 621 -12.74 -19.54 0.79
CA ARG A 621 -13.47 -18.81 -0.27
C ARG A 621 -13.95 -17.45 0.22
N GLN A 622 -14.38 -17.35 1.48
CA GLN A 622 -14.77 -16.07 2.08
C GLN A 622 -13.58 -15.11 2.24
N LEU A 623 -12.40 -15.62 2.60
CA LEU A 623 -11.17 -14.84 2.65
C LEU A 623 -10.74 -14.37 1.26
N GLN A 624 -10.83 -15.21 0.23
CA GLN A 624 -10.58 -14.81 -1.16
C GLN A 624 -11.56 -13.72 -1.61
N LEU A 625 -12.84 -13.84 -1.26
CA LEU A 625 -13.87 -12.84 -1.54
C LEU A 625 -13.54 -11.49 -0.89
N LEU A 626 -13.12 -11.49 0.38
CA LEU A 626 -12.72 -10.27 1.06
C LEU A 626 -11.47 -9.64 0.43
N ASN A 627 -10.48 -10.45 0.03
CA ASN A 627 -9.28 -9.95 -0.65
C ASN A 627 -9.59 -9.31 -2.01
N GLU A 628 -10.47 -9.92 -2.81
CA GLU A 628 -10.93 -9.31 -4.07
C GLU A 628 -11.82 -8.09 -3.82
N ALA A 629 -12.68 -8.11 -2.80
CA ALA A 629 -13.49 -6.96 -2.42
C ALA A 629 -12.61 -5.77 -1.99
N ALA A 630 -11.50 -6.01 -1.29
CA ALA A 630 -10.52 -4.97 -0.94
C ALA A 630 -9.92 -4.28 -2.16
N LEU A 631 -9.90 -4.93 -3.33
CA LEU A 631 -9.44 -4.30 -4.57
C LEU A 631 -10.42 -3.21 -5.04
N ILE A 632 -11.72 -3.40 -4.85
CA ILE A 632 -12.77 -2.50 -5.37
C ILE A 632 -13.43 -1.61 -4.30
N TYR A 633 -13.28 -1.91 -3.01
CA TYR A 633 -13.81 -1.08 -1.93
C TYR A 633 -13.08 0.27 -1.83
N ASP A 634 -13.85 1.37 -1.80
CA ASP A 634 -13.31 2.68 -1.46
C ASP A 634 -13.51 3.00 0.03
N VAL A 635 -12.50 2.63 0.83
CA VAL A 635 -12.47 2.81 2.30
C VAL A 635 -11.44 3.87 2.73
N ARG A 636 -11.05 4.77 1.83
CA ARG A 636 -9.94 5.71 2.09
C ARG A 636 -10.26 6.72 3.18
N ASP A 637 -11.45 7.29 3.09
CA ASP A 637 -11.95 8.35 3.97
C ASP A 637 -13.20 7.94 4.75
N ASP A 638 -13.56 6.65 4.71
CA ASP A 638 -14.73 6.11 5.41
C ASP A 638 -14.29 5.10 6.47
N LEU A 639 -14.03 5.61 7.67
CA LEU A 639 -13.64 4.80 8.82
C LEU A 639 -14.72 3.79 9.21
N ASN A 640 -16.00 4.11 9.02
CA ASN A 640 -17.10 3.20 9.34
C ASN A 640 -17.09 2.01 8.38
N LEU A 641 -16.96 2.28 7.09
CA LEU A 641 -16.88 1.22 6.08
C LEU A 641 -15.62 0.37 6.25
N LEU A 642 -14.48 1.00 6.57
CA LEU A 642 -13.24 0.30 6.89
C LEU A 642 -13.40 -0.63 8.10
N THR A 643 -14.06 -0.15 9.16
CA THR A 643 -14.34 -0.93 10.37
C THR A 643 -15.28 -2.09 10.06
N GLN A 644 -16.33 -1.87 9.28
CA GLN A 644 -17.24 -2.94 8.84
C GLN A 644 -16.52 -3.98 7.97
N PHE A 645 -15.63 -3.54 7.08
CA PHE A 645 -14.86 -4.41 6.22
C PHE A 645 -13.94 -5.35 7.03
N PHE A 646 -13.15 -4.81 7.97
CA PHE A 646 -12.33 -5.64 8.87
C PHE A 646 -13.17 -6.44 9.88
N GLY A 647 -14.35 -5.93 10.28
CA GLY A 647 -15.33 -6.66 11.07
C GLY A 647 -15.77 -7.99 10.43
N ARG A 648 -15.76 -8.08 9.09
CA ARG A 648 -16.03 -9.35 8.37
C ARG A 648 -14.90 -10.36 8.53
N TYR A 649 -13.64 -9.93 8.50
CA TYR A 649 -12.53 -10.81 8.87
C TYR A 649 -12.69 -11.31 10.31
N HIS A 650 -13.03 -10.44 11.25
CA HIS A 650 -13.21 -10.84 12.64
C HIS A 650 -14.37 -11.83 12.83
N SER A 651 -15.46 -11.64 12.10
CA SER A 651 -16.60 -12.55 12.09
C SER A 651 -16.22 -13.93 11.55
N LEU A 652 -15.39 -14.00 10.50
CA LEU A 652 -14.83 -15.26 10.00
C LEU A 652 -13.92 -15.93 11.02
N GLY A 653 -13.08 -15.15 11.68
CA GLY A 653 -12.23 -15.64 12.76
C GLY A 653 -13.07 -16.28 13.88
N ALA A 654 -14.11 -15.60 14.33
CA ALA A 654 -15.04 -16.11 15.34
C ALA A 654 -15.75 -17.40 14.87
N ALA A 655 -16.24 -17.43 13.62
CA ALA A 655 -16.89 -18.61 13.05
C ALA A 655 -15.94 -19.81 12.97
N SER A 656 -14.67 -19.58 12.65
CA SER A 656 -13.64 -20.62 12.55
C SER A 656 -13.38 -21.37 13.86
N LEU A 657 -13.70 -20.77 15.01
CA LEU A 657 -13.63 -21.42 16.32
C LEU A 657 -14.55 -22.65 16.38
N SER A 658 -15.74 -22.55 15.80
CA SER A 658 -16.71 -23.67 15.75
C SER A 658 -16.22 -24.84 14.88
N GLU A 659 -15.31 -24.57 13.94
CA GLU A 659 -14.64 -25.59 13.11
C GLU A 659 -13.37 -26.16 13.77
N GLY A 660 -13.05 -25.74 15.00
CA GLY A 660 -11.82 -26.15 15.70
C GLY A 660 -10.54 -25.52 15.15
N ARG A 661 -10.66 -24.49 14.30
CA ARG A 661 -9.52 -23.72 13.77
C ARG A 661 -9.06 -22.68 14.80
N ARG A 662 -7.95 -22.00 14.47
CA ARG A 662 -7.35 -20.93 15.29
C ARG A 662 -7.97 -19.57 14.89
N PRO A 663 -8.79 -18.95 15.75
CA PRO A 663 -9.68 -17.87 15.33
C PRO A 663 -8.95 -16.60 14.84
N PHE A 664 -7.80 -16.26 15.42
CA PHE A 664 -7.05 -15.08 15.01
C PHE A 664 -6.01 -15.42 13.93
N SER A 665 -5.25 -16.51 14.12
CA SER A 665 -4.22 -16.94 13.17
C SER A 665 -4.78 -17.25 11.78
N THR A 666 -6.02 -17.73 11.66
CA THR A 666 -6.67 -18.01 10.36
C THR A 666 -6.89 -16.75 9.52
N ILE A 667 -7.13 -15.60 10.14
CA ILE A 667 -7.47 -14.35 9.44
C ILE A 667 -6.31 -13.35 9.38
N LEU A 668 -5.28 -13.55 10.21
CA LEU A 668 -4.21 -12.57 10.42
C LEU A 668 -3.43 -12.24 9.14
N GLU A 669 -2.92 -13.25 8.45
CA GLU A 669 -2.16 -13.04 7.22
C GLU A 669 -3.02 -12.37 6.12
N PRO A 670 -4.21 -12.91 5.74
CA PRO A 670 -5.09 -12.25 4.78
C PRO A 670 -5.40 -10.80 5.13
N MET A 671 -5.65 -10.51 6.41
CA MET A 671 -5.95 -9.17 6.90
C MET A 671 -4.75 -8.22 6.76
N LEU A 672 -3.54 -8.71 7.01
CA LEU A 672 -2.31 -7.92 6.88
C LEU A 672 -1.91 -7.72 5.41
N THR A 673 -2.18 -8.67 4.53
CA THR A 673 -1.84 -8.60 3.09
C THR A 673 -2.94 -8.00 2.22
N ALA A 674 -4.16 -7.83 2.75
CA ALA A 674 -5.30 -7.28 2.02
C ALA A 674 -4.95 -5.97 1.28
N PRO A 675 -5.30 -5.83 -0.01
CA PRO A 675 -4.93 -4.69 -0.86
C PRO A 675 -5.80 -3.44 -0.60
N VAL A 676 -6.00 -3.12 0.68
CA VAL A 676 -6.81 -2.00 1.15
C VAL A 676 -5.99 -0.71 1.07
N ALA A 677 -6.48 0.25 0.28
CA ALA A 677 -5.96 1.61 0.27
C ALA A 677 -6.73 2.44 1.31
N SER A 678 -6.10 2.81 2.44
CA SER A 678 -6.72 3.69 3.43
C SER A 678 -5.71 4.57 4.17
N GLN A 679 -6.10 5.82 4.41
CA GLN A 679 -5.32 6.74 5.25
C GLN A 679 -5.67 6.61 6.74
N GLN A 680 -6.75 5.92 7.07
CA GLN A 680 -7.24 5.84 8.45
C GLN A 680 -6.40 4.89 9.30
N ALA A 681 -6.31 5.18 10.59
CA ALA A 681 -5.74 4.25 11.56
C ALA A 681 -6.68 3.06 11.71
N MET A 682 -6.14 1.85 11.70
CA MET A 682 -6.93 0.62 11.69
C MET A 682 -6.64 -0.20 12.93
N ARG A 683 -7.69 -0.66 13.60
CA ARG A 683 -7.56 -1.65 14.67
C ARG A 683 -7.72 -3.03 14.06
N LEU A 684 -6.60 -3.69 13.79
CA LEU A 684 -6.59 -5.07 13.29
C LEU A 684 -6.69 -6.11 14.41
N ALA A 685 -6.23 -5.76 15.61
CA ALA A 685 -6.21 -6.65 16.75
C ALA A 685 -7.57 -6.67 17.47
N GLU A 686 -8.31 -7.75 17.26
CA GLU A 686 -9.56 -8.02 17.96
C GLU A 686 -9.29 -8.91 19.19
N GLN A 687 -9.45 -8.32 20.38
CA GLN A 687 -9.05 -8.97 21.64
C GLN A 687 -9.82 -10.25 21.92
N SER A 688 -11.09 -10.32 21.50
CA SER A 688 -11.93 -11.50 21.68
C SER A 688 -11.37 -12.73 20.94
N LEU A 689 -10.85 -12.54 19.72
CA LEU A 689 -10.26 -13.62 18.92
C LEU A 689 -8.90 -14.05 19.47
N MET A 690 -8.04 -13.10 19.84
CA MET A 690 -6.76 -13.40 20.46
C MET A 690 -6.93 -14.15 21.79
N ARG A 691 -7.92 -13.74 22.61
CA ARG A 691 -8.32 -14.44 23.83
C ARG A 691 -8.78 -15.85 23.53
N GLY A 692 -9.71 -16.02 22.59
CA GLY A 692 -10.25 -17.32 22.21
C GLY A 692 -9.14 -18.28 21.79
N GLU A 693 -8.20 -17.82 20.96
CA GLU A 693 -7.07 -18.64 20.50
C GLU A 693 -6.11 -19.02 21.63
N LEU A 694 -5.71 -18.06 22.49
CA LEU A 694 -4.86 -18.36 23.65
C LEU A 694 -5.52 -19.38 24.57
N LEU A 695 -6.80 -19.19 24.90
CA LEU A 695 -7.53 -20.12 25.75
C LEU A 695 -7.65 -21.51 25.12
N GLN A 696 -7.94 -21.59 23.81
CA GLN A 696 -8.00 -22.85 23.06
C GLN A 696 -6.65 -23.60 23.10
N LEU A 697 -5.52 -22.88 22.93
CA LEU A 697 -4.19 -23.48 22.98
C LEU A 697 -3.83 -23.96 24.39
N LEU A 698 -4.14 -23.17 25.42
CA LEU A 698 -3.87 -23.54 26.81
C LEU A 698 -4.75 -24.70 27.28
N ASP A 699 -6.04 -24.71 26.97
CA ASP A 699 -6.96 -25.80 27.28
C ASP A 699 -6.53 -27.11 26.60
N GLY A 700 -6.14 -27.01 25.33
CA GLY A 700 -5.55 -28.12 24.57
C GLY A 700 -4.15 -28.54 25.02
N ARG A 701 -3.56 -27.88 26.03
CA ARG A 701 -2.18 -28.10 26.52
C ARG A 701 -1.11 -27.97 25.44
N ARG A 702 -1.37 -27.16 24.42
CA ARG A 702 -0.46 -26.88 23.28
C ARG A 702 0.50 -25.75 23.66
N TRP A 703 1.30 -25.97 24.71
CA TRP A 703 2.09 -24.92 25.34
C TRP A 703 3.09 -24.23 24.41
N GLY A 704 3.81 -25.00 23.58
CA GLY A 704 4.76 -24.43 22.62
C GLY A 704 4.10 -23.52 21.58
N GLU A 705 2.89 -23.87 21.16
CA GLU A 705 2.12 -23.05 20.23
C GLU A 705 1.53 -21.81 20.89
N ALA A 706 1.14 -21.89 22.18
CA ALA A 706 0.74 -20.72 22.95
C ALA A 706 1.89 -19.71 23.09
N LEU A 707 3.13 -20.18 23.30
CA LEU A 707 4.32 -19.33 23.32
C LEU A 707 4.59 -18.70 21.94
N ALA A 708 4.59 -19.51 20.88
CA ALA A 708 4.79 -19.00 19.52
C ALA A 708 3.73 -17.96 19.13
N PHE A 709 2.47 -18.16 19.56
CA PHE A 709 1.41 -17.20 19.34
C PHE A 709 1.61 -15.92 20.14
N ALA A 710 1.99 -16.01 21.43
CA ALA A 710 2.32 -14.84 22.26
C ALA A 710 3.49 -14.03 21.67
N ASP A 711 4.53 -14.70 21.17
CA ASP A 711 5.68 -14.05 20.52
C ASP A 711 5.26 -13.36 19.22
N ARG A 712 4.37 -13.97 18.43
CA ARG A 712 3.80 -13.35 17.23
C ARG A 712 2.98 -12.10 17.55
N LEU A 713 2.17 -12.12 18.60
CA LEU A 713 1.41 -10.95 19.05
C LEU A 713 2.33 -9.80 19.46
N ARG A 714 3.43 -10.11 20.17
CA ARG A 714 4.45 -9.12 20.55
C ARG A 714 5.24 -8.57 19.37
N PHE A 715 5.56 -9.42 18.39
CA PHE A 715 6.24 -9.01 17.17
C PHE A 715 5.41 -7.97 16.39
N LEU A 716 4.08 -8.13 16.40
CA LEU A 716 3.13 -7.23 15.74
C LEU A 716 2.62 -6.09 16.65
N HIS A 717 3.10 -5.99 17.89
CA HIS A 717 2.64 -4.99 18.88
C HIS A 717 1.13 -5.06 19.21
N PHE A 718 0.53 -6.25 19.14
CA PHE A 718 -0.87 -6.47 19.49
C PHE A 718 -1.07 -6.77 20.99
N ASP A 719 0.02 -6.94 21.74
CA ASP A 719 0.02 -7.26 23.17
C ASP A 719 -0.13 -6.04 24.09
N GLU A 720 0.22 -4.84 23.65
CA GLU A 720 0.29 -3.62 24.49
C GLU A 720 -1.03 -3.31 25.22
N GLN A 721 -2.16 -3.73 24.65
CA GLN A 721 -3.49 -3.53 25.22
C GLN A 721 -4.12 -4.81 25.78
N PHE A 722 -3.35 -5.90 25.86
CA PHE A 722 -3.87 -7.23 26.14
C PHE A 722 -3.05 -7.99 27.20
N PRO A 723 -3.28 -7.72 28.50
CA PRO A 723 -2.55 -8.35 29.61
C PRO A 723 -2.65 -9.87 29.69
N LEU A 724 -3.58 -10.50 28.94
CA LEU A 724 -3.72 -11.96 28.91
C LEU A 724 -2.50 -12.65 28.28
N VAL A 725 -1.77 -11.97 27.38
CA VAL A 725 -0.58 -12.52 26.72
C VAL A 725 0.47 -12.90 27.77
N ASP A 726 0.74 -12.00 28.73
CA ASP A 726 1.74 -12.24 29.78
C ASP A 726 1.37 -13.44 30.66
N TRP A 727 0.09 -13.59 31.00
CA TRP A 727 -0.38 -14.75 31.77
C TRP A 727 -0.30 -16.05 30.99
N ALA A 728 -0.74 -16.04 29.73
CA ALA A 728 -0.72 -17.23 28.89
C ALA A 728 0.72 -17.72 28.69
N GLU A 729 1.64 -16.80 28.46
CA GLU A 729 3.06 -17.08 28.36
C GLU A 729 3.62 -17.66 29.67
N ALA A 730 3.38 -17.00 30.80
CA ALA A 730 3.84 -17.47 32.11
C ALA A 730 3.31 -18.88 32.44
N THR A 731 2.05 -19.13 32.11
CA THR A 731 1.39 -20.44 32.29
C THR A 731 2.04 -21.49 31.40
N ALA A 732 2.16 -21.25 30.10
CA ALA A 732 2.76 -22.18 29.16
C ALA A 732 4.22 -22.51 29.55
N ARG A 733 5.04 -21.51 29.93
CA ARG A 733 6.42 -21.74 30.39
C ARG A 733 6.49 -22.62 31.64
N ARG A 734 5.63 -22.35 32.63
CA ARG A 734 5.57 -23.15 33.87
C ARG A 734 5.25 -24.61 33.57
N GLU A 735 4.28 -24.86 32.70
CA GLU A 735 3.85 -26.23 32.38
C GLU A 735 4.92 -26.98 31.57
N ILE A 736 5.57 -26.35 30.59
CA ILE A 736 6.68 -26.98 29.85
C ILE A 736 7.85 -27.31 30.79
N SER A 737 8.18 -26.41 31.71
CA SER A 737 9.21 -26.66 32.73
C SER A 737 8.84 -27.81 33.66
N THR A 738 7.56 -27.94 34.02
CA THR A 738 7.07 -29.01 34.91
C THR A 738 7.02 -30.37 34.20
N ALA A 739 6.75 -30.36 32.89
CA ALA A 739 6.76 -31.55 32.05
C ALA A 739 8.17 -32.08 31.70
N GLY A 740 9.24 -31.40 32.13
CA GLY A 740 10.62 -31.77 31.82
C GLY A 740 10.98 -31.66 30.34
N GLN A 741 10.20 -30.91 29.56
CA GLN A 741 10.36 -30.75 28.11
C GLN A 741 11.34 -29.63 27.73
N LEU A 742 11.74 -28.79 28.69
CA LEU A 742 12.83 -27.82 28.53
C LEU A 742 13.88 -28.08 29.60
N THR A 743 15.14 -28.18 29.20
CA THR A 743 16.26 -28.08 30.14
C THR A 743 16.29 -26.68 30.76
N ALA A 744 16.88 -26.55 31.96
CA ALA A 744 17.04 -25.25 32.61
C ALA A 744 17.81 -24.24 31.72
N GLU A 745 18.68 -24.73 30.84
CA GLU A 745 19.43 -23.94 29.86
C GLU A 745 18.58 -23.52 28.65
N GLU A 746 17.70 -24.37 28.12
CA GLU A 746 16.76 -23.99 27.03
C GLU A 746 15.68 -23.02 27.53
N ASN A 747 15.21 -23.19 28.77
CA ASN A 747 14.37 -22.20 29.44
C ASN A 747 15.13 -20.87 29.57
N ALA A 748 16.40 -20.87 29.99
CA ALA A 748 17.23 -19.68 30.11
C ALA A 748 17.62 -19.01 28.77
N ALA A 749 17.76 -19.78 27.70
CA ALA A 749 18.03 -19.26 26.35
C ALA A 749 16.77 -18.69 25.68
N SER A 750 15.58 -19.22 26.03
CA SER A 750 14.27 -18.70 25.67
C SER A 750 13.83 -17.50 26.54
N LEU A 751 14.52 -17.25 27.65
CA LEU A 751 14.28 -16.14 28.59
C LEU A 751 14.86 -14.82 28.04
N ASP A 752 14.23 -14.29 26.99
CA ASP A 752 14.35 -12.87 26.59
C ASP A 752 13.42 -11.96 27.44
N VAL A 753 12.56 -12.60 28.23
CA VAL A 753 11.76 -12.01 29.31
C VAL A 753 12.45 -12.40 30.63
N PRO A 754 12.83 -11.47 31.52
CA PRO A 754 13.48 -11.84 32.77
C PRO A 754 12.63 -12.86 33.54
N VAL A 755 13.28 -13.84 34.19
CA VAL A 755 12.74 -14.95 35.05
C VAL A 755 11.63 -14.51 36.03
N THR A 756 11.45 -13.21 36.17
CA THR A 756 10.29 -12.50 36.72
C THR A 756 8.97 -12.61 35.95
N THR A 757 8.75 -13.49 34.96
CA THR A 757 7.44 -13.59 34.28
C THR A 757 6.31 -13.99 35.24
N VAL A 758 6.62 -14.73 36.31
CA VAL A 758 5.67 -15.00 37.41
C VAL A 758 5.38 -13.74 38.26
N THR A 759 6.25 -12.73 38.22
CA THR A 759 6.14 -11.47 38.99
C THR A 759 5.80 -10.24 38.12
N ARG A 760 5.49 -10.41 36.82
CA ARG A 760 5.05 -9.33 35.91
C ARG A 760 3.55 -9.18 35.78
N LEU A 761 2.78 -10.09 36.36
CA LEU A 761 1.36 -9.83 36.60
C LEU A 761 1.32 -8.57 37.47
N LYS A 762 0.78 -7.47 36.95
CA LYS A 762 0.55 -6.27 37.75
C LYS A 762 -0.22 -6.68 39.02
N GLU A 763 -0.03 -5.98 40.14
CA GLU A 763 -0.71 -6.30 41.41
C GLU A 763 -2.25 -6.31 41.28
N ASP A 764 -2.80 -5.68 40.24
CA ASP A 764 -4.23 -5.64 39.91
C ASP A 764 -4.68 -6.72 38.91
N TRP A 765 -3.78 -7.56 38.40
CA TRP A 765 -4.11 -8.58 37.41
C TRP A 765 -4.82 -9.78 38.05
N GLN A 766 -5.99 -10.14 37.52
CA GLN A 766 -6.81 -11.26 37.98
C GLN A 766 -6.85 -12.36 36.93
N HIS A 767 -6.92 -13.62 37.38
CA HIS A 767 -7.05 -14.77 36.49
C HIS A 767 -8.27 -14.60 35.57
N PRO A 768 -8.21 -14.95 34.27
CA PRO A 768 -9.35 -14.84 33.36
C PRO A 768 -10.59 -15.67 33.73
N TYR A 769 -10.48 -16.53 34.75
CA TYR A 769 -11.59 -17.31 35.32
C TYR A 769 -11.98 -16.84 36.73
N VAL A 770 -11.35 -15.78 37.24
CA VAL A 770 -11.85 -15.08 38.42
C VAL A 770 -13.03 -14.26 37.94
N GLU A 771 -14.22 -14.65 38.37
CA GLU A 771 -15.43 -13.84 38.22
C GLU A 771 -15.18 -12.47 38.84
N THR A 772 -14.92 -11.46 38.01
CA THR A 772 -15.04 -10.08 38.42
C THR A 772 -16.52 -9.75 38.48
N LEU A 773 -17.14 -10.04 39.63
CA LEU A 773 -18.44 -9.50 39.95
C LEU A 773 -18.30 -7.98 40.00
N ASN A 774 -18.64 -7.30 38.91
CA ASN A 774 -18.73 -5.86 38.92
C ASN A 774 -19.84 -5.49 39.90
N LYS A 775 -19.46 -5.02 41.08
CA LYS A 775 -20.38 -4.68 42.16
C LYS A 775 -21.46 -3.69 41.70
N SER A 776 -21.10 -2.77 40.80
CA SER A 776 -22.06 -1.84 40.19
C SER A 776 -23.11 -2.60 39.41
N THR A 777 -22.68 -3.53 38.55
CA THR A 777 -23.57 -4.33 37.70
C THR A 777 -24.39 -5.32 38.50
N TYR A 778 -23.82 -5.95 39.53
CA TYR A 778 -24.54 -6.83 40.43
C TYR A 778 -25.62 -6.09 41.23
N ASN A 779 -25.31 -4.88 41.72
CA ASN A 779 -26.28 -4.02 42.38
C ASN A 779 -27.38 -3.58 41.41
N MET A 780 -27.03 -3.19 40.18
CA MET A 780 -28.01 -2.83 39.14
C MET A 780 -28.92 -4.00 38.77
N LEU A 781 -28.39 -5.22 38.74
CA LEU A 781 -29.18 -6.44 38.48
C LEU A 781 -30.13 -6.75 39.62
N HIS A 782 -29.66 -6.62 40.87
CA HIS A 782 -30.51 -6.75 42.06
C HIS A 782 -31.61 -5.67 42.09
N GLU A 783 -31.29 -4.44 41.71
CA GLU A 783 -32.24 -3.34 41.64
C GLU A 783 -33.27 -3.55 40.52
N LEU A 784 -32.82 -3.99 39.34
CA LEU A 784 -33.71 -4.38 38.24
C LEU A 784 -34.64 -5.52 38.66
N GLN A 785 -34.12 -6.54 39.35
CA GLN A 785 -34.91 -7.66 39.83
C GLN A 785 -35.92 -7.24 40.89
N ALA A 786 -35.55 -6.35 41.82
CA ALA A 786 -36.49 -5.77 42.79
C ALA A 786 -37.60 -4.93 42.12
N LEU A 787 -37.27 -4.19 41.06
CA LEU A 787 -38.25 -3.43 40.27
C LEU A 787 -39.21 -4.35 39.52
N LEU A 788 -38.71 -5.44 38.94
CA LEU A 788 -39.53 -6.45 38.27
C LEU A 788 -40.44 -7.20 39.25
N ASP A 789 -39.91 -7.63 40.40
CA ASP A 789 -40.66 -8.34 41.44
C ASP A 789 -41.73 -7.46 42.10
N SER A 790 -41.51 -6.15 42.15
CA SER A 790 -42.51 -5.16 42.61
C SER A 790 -43.52 -4.73 41.54
N GLY A 791 -43.36 -5.18 40.29
CA GLY A 791 -44.22 -4.83 39.15
C GLY A 791 -44.00 -3.42 38.60
N ALA A 792 -42.92 -2.74 38.98
CA ALA A 792 -42.53 -1.41 38.53
C ALA A 792 -41.86 -1.44 37.14
N ASN A 793 -42.59 -1.94 36.14
CA ASN A 793 -42.06 -2.22 34.80
C ASN A 793 -41.52 -0.97 34.07
N GLU A 794 -42.08 0.21 34.33
CA GLU A 794 -41.64 1.46 33.68
C GLU A 794 -40.28 1.92 34.22
N ASP A 795 -40.04 1.74 35.52
CA ASP A 795 -38.77 2.09 36.15
C ASP A 795 -37.69 1.04 35.84
N ALA A 796 -38.07 -0.23 35.71
CA ALA A 796 -37.19 -1.27 35.18
C ALA A 796 -36.75 -0.98 33.73
N ALA A 797 -37.65 -0.49 32.87
CA ALA A 797 -37.32 -0.10 31.51
C ALA A 797 -36.38 1.13 31.47
N LYS A 798 -36.60 2.13 32.34
CA LYS A 798 -35.71 3.29 32.48
C LYS A 798 -34.31 2.88 32.93
N LEU A 799 -34.24 2.00 33.92
CA LEU A 799 -32.98 1.44 34.41
C LEU A 799 -32.25 0.70 33.28
N LEU A 800 -32.93 -0.17 32.54
CA LEU A 800 -32.36 -0.86 31.37
C LEU A 800 -31.81 0.09 30.31
N THR A 801 -32.51 1.18 30.00
CA THR A 801 -32.06 2.18 29.02
C THR A 801 -30.94 3.08 29.51
N ALA A 802 -30.74 3.17 30.83
CA ALA A 802 -29.70 4.00 31.44
C ALA A 802 -28.37 3.25 31.64
N ILE A 803 -28.36 1.93 31.46
CA ILE A 803 -27.15 1.12 31.58
C ILE A 803 -26.29 1.28 30.32
N GLU A 804 -25.06 1.74 30.49
CA GLU A 804 -24.09 1.82 29.39
C GLU A 804 -23.76 0.41 28.86
N PRO A 805 -23.64 0.18 27.55
CA PRO A 805 -23.43 -1.15 26.97
C PRO A 805 -22.21 -1.91 27.53
N GLY A 806 -21.13 -1.22 27.94
CA GLY A 806 -19.95 -1.83 28.55
C GLY A 806 -20.10 -2.25 30.02
N SER A 807 -21.22 -1.88 30.68
CA SER A 807 -21.46 -2.20 32.09
C SER A 807 -21.76 -3.68 32.33
N TRP A 808 -22.14 -4.42 31.29
CA TRP A 808 -22.59 -5.81 31.35
C TRP A 808 -21.45 -6.85 31.39
N ASP A 809 -20.20 -6.40 31.24
CA ASP A 809 -19.04 -7.28 31.35
C ASP A 809 -18.98 -7.93 32.75
N GLY A 810 -19.03 -9.26 32.79
CA GLY A 810 -18.99 -10.06 34.02
C GLY A 810 -20.35 -10.50 34.59
N VAL A 811 -21.45 -10.39 33.83
CA VAL A 811 -22.81 -10.74 34.28
C VAL A 811 -23.35 -12.06 33.73
N ALA A 812 -22.78 -12.57 32.64
CA ALA A 812 -23.13 -13.89 32.13
C ALA A 812 -22.12 -14.95 32.66
N PRO A 813 -22.58 -16.15 33.04
CA PRO A 813 -21.70 -17.25 33.42
C PRO A 813 -20.79 -17.71 32.27
#